data_AF-A0A7X7AA46-F1
#
_entry.id   AF-A0A7X7AA46-F1
#
_cell.length_a   1.000
_cell.length_b   1.000
_cell.length_c   1.000
_cell.angle_alpha   90.00
_cell.angle_beta   90.00
_cell.angle_gamma   90.00
#
_symmetry.space_group_name_H-M   'P 1'
#
loop_
_entity.id
_entity.type
_entity.pdbx_description
1 polymer ?
#
loop_
_entity_poly.entity_id
_entity_poly.type
_entity_poly.pdbx_seq_one_letter_code
_entity_poly.pdbx_strand_id
1 'polypeptide(L)'
;MTAFIENGLDVKRLPLLETLMSIGNGYMGTRAYLEEFNYEGSIRGNYINGIYERIPMEHAEWAWGFPEQSDRMPNLIDLFQITIFLDGEEVVLDGNILEFKRELDYKSGLLKRSYKYKTKEGLIAKINFEHLISFSRIFLKNWTLNIDYEGDIKVMNHIDFNITNMVNEEDPRTASKHVPLVKVKNSKYNLNHGEIYLETYISEIQIKMDFIDSGNFNYLQELNEEYLNIDFLSKGNLRINRMVKYWDSIRAEKTDFVEKSILYEEQIDYIKTYENNTNICLKNNHELNNAITFIRFHILQSTTRDMYGNIAAKGLSGEGYEGHYFWDTEIFLFPVWLLWDKDRAKNLLLYRHNLLDIARARALELGHRKGACFSWRTISGIESSGYFPAGSAQFHINFDIAYTFIQYWLATKDRDFLIEYSIELLMETARTVLEIGNLESDGFHIHTVTGPDEYTALVSNNYYTNKMAQYNLIWAVKLWNMLKNENYEDWLTIKEKLKIEDWEISNMIEAGDKMIFIYDEDKQIIAQDSTFLSKANWPIENKLRPLLLNYHPLTIYRHQVLKQADTVLAQYLLNDVEEDIIKNSFYYYENISTHDSSLSPCISGLMASRIGDLELSYKYFMDSVFMDIKDLHHNTTDGLHMANLGGSILSVIKGFGGIKIEEDGLHVYPSVPEEIGKLKFRLTWRNTLLEFQMDHKNIEVEKISGPSTSLIIKGNKTIIGERAVLFDLDGVLTGTSDNHYKAWKKLSKELGYDLPEEFRGKLRGISRIESINKILDFFNLDYSEEEKLELTNRKNKYYKESISHFDERNLYPGVIELLKTLKDKGVKIGLVSASNNAPNLIKNMGIGKYFDVIVNPKSVKRGKPYPDPFLEAAKMLNVDPVDCLGVEDAKAGIESINAAGMTSVGIGDEELNEADISFSKIKEASDFIKNWVVKNSGRD
;
A
#
# COMPACT_ATOMS: atom_id res chain seq x y z
N MET A 1 20.84 3.62 -8.32
CA MET A 1 20.98 5.09 -8.23
C MET A 1 20.79 5.48 -6.78
N THR A 2 21.38 6.57 -6.29
CA THR A 2 20.89 7.21 -5.06
C THR A 2 20.10 8.48 -5.33
N ALA A 3 20.19 9.05 -6.55
CA ALA A 3 19.54 10.29 -6.92
C ALA A 3 19.40 10.47 -8.43
N PHE A 4 18.38 11.18 -8.92
CA PHE A 4 18.29 11.67 -10.31
C PHE A 4 19.11 12.95 -10.45
N ILE A 5 20.04 13.02 -11.42
CA ILE A 5 21.00 14.13 -11.50
C ILE A 5 20.97 14.77 -12.89
N GLU A 6 20.88 16.09 -12.89
CA GLU A 6 21.19 16.96 -14.02
C GLU A 6 22.55 17.63 -13.77
N ASN A 7 23.47 17.47 -14.71
CA ASN A 7 24.76 18.18 -14.71
C ASN A 7 24.79 19.13 -15.90
N GLY A 8 25.11 20.40 -15.64
CA GLY A 8 25.01 21.47 -16.62
C GLY A 8 23.57 21.94 -16.81
N LEU A 9 23.42 23.17 -17.30
CA LEU A 9 22.13 23.82 -17.52
C LEU A 9 21.73 23.64 -18.98
N ASP A 10 20.62 22.93 -19.24
CA ASP A 10 20.00 22.83 -20.57
C ASP A 10 18.61 23.46 -20.54
N VAL A 11 18.53 24.72 -20.98
CA VAL A 11 17.30 25.53 -20.96
C VAL A 11 16.14 24.84 -21.68
N LYS A 12 16.41 24.11 -22.78
CA LYS A 12 15.36 23.44 -23.56
C LYS A 12 14.74 22.26 -22.82
N ARG A 13 15.47 21.67 -21.86
CA ARG A 13 14.99 20.52 -21.07
C ARG A 13 14.34 20.93 -19.75
N LEU A 14 14.39 22.22 -19.37
CA LEU A 14 13.85 22.67 -18.08
C LEU A 14 12.37 22.30 -17.89
N PRO A 15 11.45 22.51 -18.86
CA PRO A 15 10.04 22.12 -18.69
C PRO A 15 9.84 20.62 -18.43
N LEU A 16 10.65 19.76 -19.06
CA LEU A 16 10.63 18.32 -18.82
C LEU A 16 11.18 17.98 -17.44
N LEU A 17 12.30 18.60 -17.04
CA LEU A 17 12.96 18.34 -15.77
C LEU A 17 12.18 18.86 -14.56
N GLU A 18 11.35 19.89 -14.73
CA GLU A 18 10.35 20.29 -13.74
C GLU A 18 9.46 19.12 -13.32
N THR A 19 9.02 18.32 -14.30
CA THR A 19 8.21 17.12 -14.06
C THR A 19 9.07 15.99 -13.50
N LEU A 20 10.16 15.63 -14.17
CA LEU A 20 10.97 14.45 -13.79
C LEU A 20 11.57 14.57 -12.39
N MET A 21 11.84 15.80 -11.94
CA MET A 21 12.44 16.08 -10.64
C MET A 21 11.43 16.61 -9.62
N SER A 22 10.12 16.54 -9.90
CA SER A 22 9.07 16.97 -8.98
C SER A 22 9.19 16.26 -7.63
N ILE A 23 8.74 16.92 -6.56
CA ILE A 23 8.72 16.38 -5.20
C ILE A 23 7.30 16.41 -4.64
N GLY A 24 6.96 15.47 -3.76
CA GLY A 24 5.67 15.42 -3.07
C GLY A 24 5.67 14.43 -1.91
N ASN A 25 4.49 14.19 -1.32
CA ASN A 25 4.32 13.23 -0.22
C ASN A 25 2.95 12.52 -0.19
N GLY A 26 2.17 12.62 -1.28
CA GLY A 26 0.81 12.12 -1.39
C GLY A 26 -0.27 13.11 -0.96
N TYR A 27 0.07 14.07 -0.10
CA TYR A 27 -0.80 15.17 0.31
C TYR A 27 -0.57 16.42 -0.55
N MET A 28 0.69 16.81 -0.76
CA MET A 28 1.07 17.95 -1.60
C MET A 28 2.18 17.58 -2.58
N GLY A 29 2.29 18.34 -3.66
CA GLY A 29 3.38 18.21 -4.63
C GLY A 29 3.77 19.55 -5.24
N THR A 30 5.03 19.62 -5.67
CA THR A 30 5.63 20.78 -6.32
C THR A 30 6.50 20.34 -7.48
N ARG A 31 6.32 20.97 -8.63
CA ARG A 31 7.22 20.83 -9.78
C ARG A 31 8.59 21.42 -9.48
N ALA A 32 9.64 20.88 -10.09
CA ALA A 32 11.02 21.31 -9.85
C ALA A 32 11.42 22.54 -10.70
N TYR A 33 10.58 23.58 -10.72
CA TYR A 33 10.89 24.85 -11.38
C TYR A 33 12.06 25.56 -10.70
N LEU A 34 12.74 26.45 -11.44
CA LEU A 34 13.84 27.23 -10.90
C LEU A 34 13.28 28.46 -10.18
N GLU A 35 13.47 28.53 -8.86
CA GLU A 35 12.92 29.57 -7.99
C GLU A 35 13.24 31.00 -8.47
N GLU A 36 14.45 31.20 -8.95
CA GLU A 36 15.09 32.46 -9.30
C GLU A 36 15.00 32.86 -10.78
N PHE A 37 14.40 32.02 -11.63
CA PHE A 37 14.36 32.25 -13.06
C PHE A 37 12.97 32.04 -13.68
N ASN A 38 12.65 32.89 -14.65
CA ASN A 38 11.53 32.71 -15.57
C ASN A 38 12.06 32.24 -16.92
N TYR A 39 11.45 31.20 -17.49
CA TYR A 39 11.80 30.67 -18.81
C TYR A 39 10.55 30.13 -19.53
N GLU A 40 10.64 30.08 -20.86
CA GLU A 40 9.54 29.62 -21.71
C GLU A 40 9.16 28.17 -21.41
N GLY A 41 7.85 27.91 -21.33
CA GLY A 41 7.30 26.59 -21.01
C GLY A 41 7.37 26.19 -19.54
N SER A 42 7.87 27.05 -18.64
CA SER A 42 7.85 26.76 -17.20
C SER A 42 6.44 26.73 -16.63
N ILE A 43 6.16 25.75 -15.79
CA ILE A 43 4.89 25.62 -15.06
C ILE A 43 5.22 25.59 -13.57
N ARG A 44 4.95 26.71 -12.89
CA ARG A 44 5.18 26.88 -11.45
C ARG A 44 4.08 26.22 -10.63
N GLY A 45 4.04 24.89 -10.71
CA GLY A 45 2.99 24.04 -10.17
C GLY A 45 3.18 23.67 -8.70
N ASN A 46 2.19 23.99 -7.87
CA ASN A 46 2.07 23.64 -6.46
C ASN A 46 0.65 23.15 -6.19
N TYR A 47 0.51 21.92 -5.67
CA TYR A 47 -0.78 21.24 -5.62
C TYR A 47 -1.03 20.60 -4.24
N ILE A 48 -2.30 20.52 -3.83
CA ILE A 48 -2.75 19.68 -2.72
C ILE A 48 -3.77 18.68 -3.25
N ASN A 49 -3.54 17.41 -2.94
CA ASN A 49 -4.34 16.29 -3.37
C ASN A 49 -5.75 16.30 -2.73
N GLY A 50 -6.78 16.05 -3.55
CA GLY A 50 -8.18 16.09 -3.13
C GLY A 50 -8.79 17.50 -3.04
N ILE A 51 -8.02 18.57 -3.26
CA ILE A 51 -8.56 19.93 -3.38
C ILE A 51 -9.01 20.16 -4.81
N TYR A 52 -10.19 20.76 -4.96
CA TYR A 52 -10.78 21.04 -6.25
C TYR A 52 -11.55 22.35 -6.24
N GLU A 53 -11.74 22.93 -7.42
CA GLU A 53 -12.74 23.93 -7.70
C GLU A 53 -13.72 23.40 -8.74
N ARG A 54 -15.00 23.74 -8.58
CA ARG A 54 -16.03 23.47 -9.57
C ARG A 54 -16.06 24.57 -10.61
N ILE A 55 -16.05 24.17 -11.86
CA ILE A 55 -16.24 25.05 -13.01
C ILE A 55 -17.50 24.64 -13.79
N PRO A 56 -18.29 25.61 -14.30
CA PRO A 56 -19.39 25.29 -15.20
C PRO A 56 -18.89 24.59 -16.48
N MET A 57 -19.62 23.58 -16.94
CA MET A 57 -19.37 22.92 -18.21
C MET A 57 -20.35 23.42 -19.27
N GLU A 58 -19.82 23.96 -20.35
CA GLU A 58 -20.62 24.38 -21.51
C GLU A 58 -20.76 23.21 -22.49
N HIS A 59 -22.00 22.76 -22.71
CA HIS A 59 -22.32 21.76 -23.71
C HIS A 59 -22.86 22.42 -24.97
N ALA A 60 -22.37 22.00 -26.14
CA ALA A 60 -22.89 22.47 -27.43
C ALA A 60 -24.36 22.04 -27.63
N GLU A 61 -24.71 20.85 -27.16
CA GLU A 61 -26.06 20.32 -27.10
C GLU A 61 -26.29 19.73 -25.71
N TRP A 62 -27.34 20.18 -25.01
CA TRP A 62 -27.67 19.69 -23.68
C TRP A 62 -28.52 18.42 -23.76
N ALA A 63 -28.23 17.45 -22.89
CA ALA A 63 -29.04 16.27 -22.65
C ALA A 63 -29.10 15.98 -21.14
N TRP A 64 -30.18 15.31 -20.71
CA TRP A 64 -30.35 14.92 -19.31
C TRP A 64 -29.19 14.02 -18.82
N GLY A 65 -28.69 14.31 -17.62
CA GLY A 65 -27.59 13.56 -17.01
C GLY A 65 -26.20 13.92 -17.54
N PHE A 66 -26.06 14.92 -18.43
CA PHE A 66 -24.75 15.47 -18.75
C PHE A 66 -24.24 16.30 -17.57
N PRO A 67 -22.95 16.19 -17.19
CA PRO A 67 -22.43 16.95 -16.06
C PRO A 67 -22.47 18.45 -16.35
N GLU A 68 -23.12 19.22 -15.49
CA GLU A 68 -23.19 20.69 -15.62
C GLU A 68 -21.95 21.39 -15.05
N GLN A 69 -21.14 20.66 -14.27
CA GLN A 69 -19.94 21.15 -13.60
C GLN A 69 -18.84 20.10 -13.66
N SER A 70 -17.58 20.55 -13.68
CA SER A 70 -16.38 19.72 -13.58
C SER A 70 -15.56 20.15 -12.37
N ASP A 71 -14.96 19.18 -11.69
CA ASP A 71 -13.93 19.47 -10.70
C ASP A 71 -12.63 19.85 -11.43
N ARG A 72 -11.79 20.70 -10.83
CA ARG A 72 -10.43 21.02 -11.29
C ARG A 72 -9.51 21.24 -10.12
N MET A 73 -8.35 20.60 -10.11
CA MET A 73 -7.34 20.84 -9.07
C MET A 73 -6.72 22.24 -9.24
N PRO A 74 -6.83 23.14 -8.24
CA PRO A 74 -6.20 24.45 -8.32
C PRO A 74 -4.68 24.32 -8.18
N ASN A 75 -3.95 25.10 -8.99
CA ASN A 75 -2.59 25.47 -8.63
C ASN A 75 -2.63 26.37 -7.38
N LEU A 76 -1.57 26.39 -6.58
CA LEU A 76 -1.44 27.21 -5.38
C LEU A 76 -0.38 28.29 -5.56
N ILE A 77 -0.42 29.29 -4.68
CA ILE A 77 0.56 30.40 -4.67
C ILE A 77 1.97 29.84 -4.55
N ASP A 78 2.86 30.34 -5.39
CA ASP A 78 4.28 30.07 -5.27
C ASP A 78 4.92 30.96 -4.20
N LEU A 79 5.26 30.37 -3.05
CA LEU A 79 5.97 31.07 -1.98
C LEU A 79 7.46 31.28 -2.29
N PHE A 80 8.00 30.69 -3.36
CA PHE A 80 9.45 30.53 -3.54
C PHE A 80 10.00 31.31 -4.73
N GLN A 81 9.18 32.07 -5.45
CA GLN A 81 9.68 32.91 -6.55
C GLN A 81 10.59 34.01 -6.01
N ILE A 82 11.83 34.04 -6.49
CA ILE A 82 12.83 35.00 -6.06
C ILE A 82 13.55 35.67 -7.23
N THR A 83 14.25 36.76 -6.95
CA THR A 83 15.26 37.37 -7.81
C THR A 83 16.49 37.67 -6.95
N ILE A 84 17.67 37.28 -7.42
CA ILE A 84 18.92 37.41 -6.66
C ILE A 84 19.75 38.54 -7.26
N PHE A 85 20.23 39.45 -6.41
CA PHE A 85 21.15 40.52 -6.78
C PHE A 85 22.45 40.44 -5.97
N LEU A 86 23.58 40.61 -6.67
CA LEU A 86 24.94 40.59 -6.12
C LEU A 86 25.60 41.94 -6.46
N ASP A 87 25.87 42.78 -5.45
CA ASP A 87 26.31 44.18 -5.63
C ASP A 87 25.41 44.98 -6.60
N GLY A 88 24.11 44.67 -6.62
CA GLY A 88 23.12 45.28 -7.52
C GLY A 88 23.04 44.67 -8.92
N GLU A 89 23.88 43.70 -9.26
CA GLU A 89 23.78 42.91 -10.50
C GLU A 89 22.79 41.74 -10.31
N GLU A 90 21.78 41.65 -11.18
CA GLU A 90 20.84 40.52 -11.19
C GLU A 90 21.50 39.22 -11.68
N VAL A 91 21.24 38.12 -10.97
CA VAL A 91 21.59 36.77 -11.41
C VAL A 91 20.58 36.33 -12.47
N VAL A 92 21.04 36.08 -13.70
CA VAL A 92 20.19 35.73 -14.85
C VAL A 92 20.63 34.41 -15.50
N LEU A 93 19.73 33.79 -16.27
CA LEU A 93 20.03 32.61 -17.11
C LEU A 93 20.91 33.00 -18.30
N ASP A 94 22.23 33.02 -18.12
CA ASP A 94 23.19 33.35 -19.16
C ASP A 94 24.47 32.47 -19.12
N GLY A 95 25.51 32.89 -19.87
CA GLY A 95 26.81 32.21 -19.92
C GLY A 95 27.66 32.31 -18.65
N ASN A 96 27.19 32.96 -17.58
CA ASN A 96 27.91 33.15 -16.33
C ASN A 96 27.55 32.14 -15.24
N ILE A 97 26.58 31.25 -15.51
CA ILE A 97 26.27 30.11 -14.64
C ILE A 97 27.28 28.99 -14.88
N LEU A 98 28.07 28.69 -13.85
CA LEU A 98 29.13 27.69 -13.85
C LEU A 98 28.79 26.54 -12.90
N GLU A 99 29.26 25.34 -13.20
CA GLU A 99 29.12 24.16 -12.32
C GLU A 99 27.67 23.89 -11.86
N PHE A 100 26.69 24.14 -12.74
CA PHE A 100 25.28 23.85 -12.44
C PHE A 100 25.08 22.35 -12.19
N LYS A 101 24.43 22.05 -11.06
CA LYS A 101 24.01 20.71 -10.70
C LYS A 101 22.64 20.77 -10.02
N ARG A 102 21.72 19.89 -10.44
CA ARG A 102 20.44 19.66 -9.78
C ARG A 102 20.28 18.16 -9.50
N GLU A 103 19.79 17.82 -8.32
CA GLU A 103 19.76 16.45 -7.81
C GLU A 103 18.45 16.19 -7.04
N LEU A 104 17.70 15.17 -7.44
CA LEU A 104 16.59 14.60 -6.66
C LEU A 104 17.11 13.37 -5.93
N ASP A 105 17.43 13.54 -4.65
CA ASP A 105 18.03 12.51 -3.79
C ASP A 105 16.96 11.57 -3.25
N TYR A 106 16.96 10.32 -3.71
CA TYR A 106 15.95 9.33 -3.34
C TYR A 106 16.10 8.83 -1.90
N LYS A 107 17.28 8.96 -1.28
CA LYS A 107 17.49 8.49 0.10
C LYS A 107 16.93 9.45 1.14
N SER A 108 16.98 10.75 0.85
CA SER A 108 16.46 11.80 1.73
C SER A 108 15.16 12.41 1.22
N GLY A 109 14.75 12.14 -0.02
CA GLY A 109 13.62 12.82 -0.68
C GLY A 109 13.85 14.32 -0.83
N LEU A 110 15.10 14.74 -1.05
CA LEU A 110 15.47 16.15 -1.17
C LEU A 110 15.69 16.51 -2.62
N LEU A 111 15.10 17.63 -3.05
CA LEU A 111 15.51 18.30 -4.28
C LEU A 111 16.58 19.33 -3.92
N LYS A 112 17.79 19.13 -4.46
CA LYS A 112 18.97 19.95 -4.22
C LYS A 112 19.41 20.60 -5.53
N ARG A 113 19.85 21.84 -5.48
CA ARG A 113 20.42 22.52 -6.64
C ARG A 113 21.57 23.42 -6.21
N SER A 114 22.62 23.46 -7.01
CA SER A 114 23.79 24.30 -6.74
C SER A 114 24.42 24.79 -8.03
N TYR A 115 24.91 26.01 -8.03
CA TYR A 115 25.74 26.54 -9.11
C TYR A 115 26.64 27.66 -8.59
N LYS A 116 27.63 28.02 -9.39
CA LYS A 116 28.44 29.24 -9.22
C LYS A 116 27.98 30.28 -10.22
N TYR A 117 27.82 31.52 -9.77
CA TYR A 117 27.55 32.64 -10.67
C TYR A 117 28.74 33.58 -10.67
N LYS A 118 29.21 33.96 -11.87
CA LYS A 118 30.31 34.91 -12.06
C LYS A 118 29.75 36.28 -12.41
N THR A 119 29.94 37.27 -11.55
CA THR A 119 29.48 38.65 -11.81
C THR A 119 30.31 39.30 -12.93
N LYS A 120 29.85 40.43 -13.46
CA LYS A 120 30.58 41.22 -14.47
C LYS A 120 31.93 41.71 -13.97
N GLU A 121 32.07 41.95 -12.68
CA GLU A 121 33.34 42.32 -12.03
C GLU A 121 34.27 41.11 -11.79
N GLY A 122 33.79 39.89 -12.07
CA GLY A 122 34.58 38.66 -11.98
C GLY A 122 34.56 37.99 -10.61
N LEU A 123 33.78 38.50 -9.65
CA LEU A 123 33.55 37.86 -8.36
C LEU A 123 32.65 36.62 -8.53
N ILE A 124 32.78 35.65 -7.63
CA ILE A 124 32.07 34.38 -7.71
C ILE A 124 31.15 34.23 -6.50
N ALA A 125 29.85 34.07 -6.76
CA ALA A 125 28.88 33.63 -5.76
C ALA A 125 28.68 32.11 -5.84
N LYS A 126 28.57 31.44 -4.69
CA LYS A 126 28.10 30.05 -4.61
C LYS A 126 26.66 30.05 -4.13
N ILE A 127 25.76 29.50 -4.93
CA ILE A 127 24.32 29.52 -4.67
C ILE A 127 23.84 28.09 -4.53
N ASN A 128 23.13 27.78 -3.44
CA ASN A 128 22.61 26.45 -3.14
C ASN A 128 21.17 26.51 -2.66
N PHE A 129 20.33 25.62 -3.21
CA PHE A 129 18.94 25.44 -2.88
C PHE A 129 18.69 24.02 -2.36
N GLU A 130 17.76 23.90 -1.42
CA GLU A 130 17.27 22.63 -0.90
C GLU A 130 15.76 22.72 -0.64
N HIS A 131 15.02 21.75 -1.15
CA HIS A 131 13.58 21.58 -0.95
C HIS A 131 13.29 20.21 -0.35
N LEU A 132 12.42 20.20 0.68
CA LEU A 132 11.87 19.01 1.31
C LEU A 132 10.35 19.13 1.40
N ILE A 133 9.61 18.12 0.93
CA ILE A 133 8.22 17.88 1.32
C ILE A 133 8.21 16.62 2.18
N SER A 134 7.70 16.71 3.42
CA SER A 134 7.90 15.66 4.41
C SER A 134 6.93 14.49 4.25
N PHE A 135 7.46 13.27 4.23
CA PHE A 135 6.67 12.05 4.37
C PHE A 135 6.36 11.71 5.83
N SER A 136 7.12 12.17 6.83
CA SER A 136 6.78 11.88 8.23
C SER A 136 5.66 12.81 8.73
N ARG A 137 5.66 14.06 8.27
CA ARG A 137 4.70 15.11 8.66
C ARG A 137 4.09 15.71 7.40
N ILE A 138 3.00 15.11 6.94
CA ILE A 138 2.45 15.32 5.59
C ILE A 138 2.06 16.76 5.27
N PHE A 139 1.81 17.60 6.27
CA PHE A 139 1.42 18.99 6.10
C PHE A 139 2.61 19.97 6.07
N LEU A 140 3.85 19.48 6.20
CA LEU A 140 5.04 20.32 6.32
C LEU A 140 5.96 20.24 5.09
N LYS A 141 6.44 21.41 4.66
CA LYS A 141 7.45 21.61 3.61
C LYS A 141 8.56 22.52 4.16
N ASN A 142 9.80 22.29 3.76
CA ASN A 142 10.93 23.16 4.09
C ASN A 142 11.70 23.54 2.83
N TRP A 143 12.07 24.80 2.72
CA TRP A 143 12.93 25.35 1.68
C TRP A 143 14.15 26.04 2.29
N THR A 144 15.30 25.93 1.65
CA THR A 144 16.52 26.62 2.08
C THR A 144 17.26 27.20 0.88
N LEU A 145 17.70 28.45 1.00
CA LEU A 145 18.63 29.12 0.10
C LEU A 145 19.89 29.51 0.87
N ASN A 146 21.06 29.16 0.35
CA ASN A 146 22.36 29.62 0.86
C ASN A 146 23.15 30.29 -0.27
N ILE A 147 23.63 31.50 -0.01
CA ILE A 147 24.49 32.28 -0.92
C ILE A 147 25.77 32.65 -0.17
N ASP A 148 26.92 32.22 -0.66
CA ASP A 148 28.23 32.71 -0.22
C ASP A 148 28.79 33.65 -1.29
N TYR A 149 29.01 34.91 -0.93
CA TYR A 149 29.48 35.96 -1.85
C TYR A 149 30.12 37.11 -1.08
N GLU A 150 31.33 37.54 -1.46
CA GLU A 150 32.10 38.53 -0.69
C GLU A 150 31.45 39.93 -0.60
N GLY A 151 30.56 40.27 -1.54
CA GLY A 151 29.87 41.56 -1.61
C GLY A 151 28.51 41.61 -0.92
N ASP A 152 27.70 42.59 -1.32
CA ASP A 152 26.34 42.78 -0.84
C ASP A 152 25.38 41.82 -1.57
N ILE A 153 24.48 41.18 -0.82
CA ILE A 153 23.54 40.18 -1.32
C ILE A 153 22.12 40.69 -1.03
N LYS A 154 21.29 40.76 -2.08
CA LYS A 154 19.85 41.00 -1.96
C LYS A 154 19.09 39.86 -2.63
N VAL A 155 18.14 39.26 -1.92
CA VAL A 155 17.18 38.30 -2.48
C VAL A 155 15.79 38.89 -2.35
N MET A 156 15.17 39.23 -3.48
CA MET A 156 13.79 39.68 -3.53
C MET A 156 12.88 38.47 -3.67
N ASN A 157 12.01 38.20 -2.71
CA ASN A 157 10.97 37.19 -2.82
C ASN A 157 9.64 37.86 -3.18
N HIS A 158 9.16 37.62 -4.39
CA HIS A 158 7.89 38.14 -4.89
C HIS A 158 6.85 37.02 -4.82
N ILE A 159 5.85 37.18 -3.95
CA ILE A 159 4.74 36.24 -3.81
C ILE A 159 3.53 36.87 -4.50
N ASP A 160 3.28 36.48 -5.74
CA ASP A 160 2.14 36.92 -6.55
C ASP A 160 0.86 36.20 -6.09
N PHE A 161 -0.20 36.96 -5.83
CA PHE A 161 -1.50 36.42 -5.45
C PHE A 161 -2.36 36.04 -6.66
N ASN A 162 -1.93 36.37 -7.89
CA ASN A 162 -2.57 35.93 -9.12
C ASN A 162 -2.16 34.50 -9.48
N ILE A 163 -3.06 33.56 -9.21
CA ILE A 163 -2.82 32.13 -9.42
C ILE A 163 -3.37 31.73 -10.79
N THR A 164 -2.56 31.03 -11.58
CA THR A 164 -2.98 30.50 -12.87
C THR A 164 -2.67 29.00 -12.98
N ASN A 165 -3.58 28.31 -13.65
CA ASN A 165 -3.45 26.92 -14.09
C ASN A 165 -3.10 26.89 -15.58
N MET A 166 -2.50 25.80 -16.04
CA MET A 166 -2.23 25.54 -17.44
C MET A 166 -3.51 25.43 -18.28
N VAL A 167 -3.40 25.86 -19.54
CA VAL A 167 -4.43 25.74 -20.57
C VAL A 167 -3.75 25.31 -21.86
N ASN A 168 -4.34 24.35 -22.56
CA ASN A 168 -3.94 23.97 -23.91
C ASN A 168 -5.20 23.79 -24.75
N GLU A 169 -5.41 24.71 -25.71
CA GLU A 169 -6.59 24.76 -26.56
C GLU A 169 -6.60 23.67 -27.66
N GLU A 170 -5.44 23.09 -27.98
CA GLU A 170 -5.29 22.09 -29.04
C GLU A 170 -5.51 20.65 -28.57
N ASP A 171 -5.50 20.41 -27.25
CA ASP A 171 -5.70 19.08 -26.67
C ASP A 171 -7.05 18.99 -25.93
N PRO A 172 -8.01 18.16 -26.41
CA PRO A 172 -9.33 18.03 -25.77
C PRO A 172 -9.27 17.38 -24.38
N ARG A 173 -8.11 16.88 -23.94
CA ARG A 173 -7.90 16.28 -22.61
C ARG A 173 -7.53 17.31 -21.55
N THR A 174 -7.17 18.53 -21.95
CA THR A 174 -6.78 19.64 -21.07
C THR A 174 -7.82 20.76 -21.05
N ALA A 175 -7.72 21.68 -20.08
CA ALA A 175 -8.58 22.85 -20.03
C ALA A 175 -8.42 23.72 -21.28
N SER A 176 -9.55 24.23 -21.79
CA SER A 176 -9.63 25.11 -22.97
C SER A 176 -9.67 26.61 -22.66
N LYS A 177 -9.80 27.02 -21.39
CA LYS A 177 -9.84 28.43 -20.96
C LYS A 177 -9.24 28.61 -19.56
N HIS A 178 -8.57 29.73 -19.33
CA HIS A 178 -8.12 30.12 -17.98
C HIS A 178 -9.33 30.57 -17.16
N VAL A 179 -9.51 29.95 -15.99
CA VAL A 179 -10.54 30.30 -15.01
C VAL A 179 -9.85 30.45 -13.65
N PRO A 180 -10.07 31.54 -12.91
CA PRO A 180 -9.53 31.67 -11.56
C PRO A 180 -10.19 30.63 -10.65
N LEU A 181 -9.38 29.76 -10.05
CA LEU A 181 -9.86 28.63 -9.25
C LEU A 181 -9.83 28.90 -7.73
N VAL A 182 -9.01 29.86 -7.30
CA VAL A 182 -8.79 30.20 -5.89
C VAL A 182 -8.57 31.70 -5.75
N LYS A 183 -9.03 32.28 -4.64
CA LYS A 183 -8.84 33.70 -4.29
C LYS A 183 -8.17 33.84 -2.93
N VAL A 184 -7.36 34.88 -2.77
CA VAL A 184 -6.79 35.26 -1.47
C VAL A 184 -7.86 35.96 -0.62
N LYS A 185 -8.11 35.45 0.58
CA LYS A 185 -9.05 36.02 1.55
C LYS A 185 -8.37 36.94 2.54
N ASN A 186 -7.18 36.57 2.96
CA ASN A 186 -6.39 37.31 3.94
C ASN A 186 -4.93 36.93 3.79
N SER A 187 -4.04 37.89 4.01
CA SER A 187 -2.61 37.68 4.05
C SER A 187 -2.00 38.58 5.12
N LYS A 188 -0.96 38.06 5.78
CA LYS A 188 -0.16 38.84 6.73
C LYS A 188 1.27 38.36 6.69
N TYR A 189 2.20 39.25 7.00
CA TYR A 189 3.58 38.88 7.28
C TYR A 189 4.13 39.81 8.36
N ASN A 190 4.55 39.24 9.50
CA ASN A 190 5.12 39.98 10.63
C ASN A 190 6.10 39.11 11.42
N LEU A 191 7.18 39.71 11.96
CA LEU A 191 8.16 38.98 12.79
C LEU A 191 8.67 37.68 12.15
N ASN A 192 8.97 37.70 10.85
CA ASN A 192 9.37 36.54 10.05
C ASN A 192 8.31 35.43 9.93
N HIS A 193 7.04 35.74 10.19
CA HIS A 193 5.91 34.81 10.13
C HIS A 193 4.88 35.31 9.11
N GLY A 194 4.65 34.52 8.06
CA GLY A 194 3.64 34.75 7.05
C GLY A 194 2.43 33.82 7.18
N GLU A 195 1.24 34.34 6.90
CA GLU A 195 0.06 33.52 6.67
C GLU A 195 -0.67 34.01 5.43
N ILE A 196 -1.09 33.09 4.57
CA ILE A 196 -1.95 33.36 3.43
C ILE A 196 -3.14 32.40 3.50
N TYR A 197 -4.35 32.94 3.42
CA TYR A 197 -5.59 32.20 3.40
C TYR A 197 -6.20 32.26 2.01
N LEU A 198 -6.43 31.10 1.42
CA LEU A 198 -7.07 30.92 0.13
C LEU A 198 -8.46 30.31 0.32
N GLU A 199 -9.35 30.60 -0.62
CA GLU A 199 -10.68 29.99 -0.71
C GLU A 199 -10.98 29.72 -2.18
N THR A 200 -11.48 28.54 -2.51
CA THR A 200 -12.05 28.27 -3.83
C THR A 200 -13.36 29.07 -4.00
N TYR A 201 -13.60 29.66 -5.16
CA TYR A 201 -14.79 30.42 -5.53
C TYR A 201 -16.14 29.71 -5.35
N ILE A 202 -16.33 28.51 -5.90
CA ILE A 202 -17.64 27.80 -5.89
C ILE A 202 -17.65 26.71 -4.83
N SER A 203 -16.55 25.99 -4.68
CA SER A 203 -16.45 24.85 -3.77
C SER A 203 -16.25 25.26 -2.30
N GLU A 204 -15.94 26.55 -2.06
CA GLU A 204 -15.70 27.16 -0.74
C GLU A 204 -14.69 26.41 0.16
N ILE A 205 -13.80 25.61 -0.43
CA ILE A 205 -12.71 24.93 0.26
C ILE A 205 -11.67 25.96 0.66
N GLN A 206 -11.30 25.96 1.94
CA GLN A 206 -10.34 26.88 2.52
C GLN A 206 -8.97 26.22 2.63
N ILE A 207 -7.92 26.98 2.34
CA ILE A 207 -6.53 26.54 2.44
C ILE A 207 -5.76 27.62 3.20
N LYS A 208 -4.94 27.21 4.17
CA LYS A 208 -4.01 28.11 4.87
C LYS A 208 -2.58 27.69 4.58
N MET A 209 -1.78 28.64 4.11
CA MET A 209 -0.33 28.52 3.95
C MET A 209 0.34 29.37 5.03
N ASP A 210 0.88 28.71 6.04
CA ASP A 210 1.45 29.29 7.25
C ASP A 210 2.96 29.07 7.23
N PHE A 211 3.80 30.12 7.19
CA PHE A 211 5.23 29.96 6.97
C PHE A 211 6.12 30.82 7.87
N ILE A 212 7.24 30.26 8.32
CA ILE A 212 8.22 30.94 9.16
C ILE A 212 9.56 31.00 8.44
N ASP A 213 10.13 32.20 8.38
CA ASP A 213 11.46 32.49 7.85
C ASP A 213 12.50 32.58 8.97
N SER A 214 13.65 31.97 8.74
CA SER A 214 14.77 31.92 9.70
C SER A 214 16.10 31.90 8.96
N GLY A 215 17.19 32.32 9.62
CA GLY A 215 18.52 32.35 9.01
C GLY A 215 19.32 33.58 9.39
N ASN A 216 20.19 34.06 8.50
CA ASN A 216 21.00 35.26 8.71
C ASN A 216 20.75 36.30 7.61
N PHE A 217 19.85 37.22 7.91
CA PHE A 217 19.48 38.32 7.02
C PHE A 217 18.82 39.43 7.84
N ASN A 218 18.81 40.63 7.27
CA ASN A 218 17.79 41.64 7.57
C ASN A 218 16.69 41.53 6.49
N TYR A 219 15.50 42.05 6.76
CA TYR A 219 14.45 42.07 5.75
C TYR A 219 13.70 43.40 5.68
N LEU A 220 13.19 43.71 4.49
CA LEU A 220 12.15 44.68 4.24
C LEU A 220 10.94 43.96 3.67
N GLN A 221 9.73 44.47 3.90
CA GLN A 221 8.51 43.86 3.39
C GLN A 221 7.58 44.92 2.81
N GLU A 222 6.81 44.51 1.80
CA GLU A 222 5.70 45.27 1.26
C GLU A 222 4.55 44.29 1.00
N LEU A 223 3.36 44.61 1.51
CA LEU A 223 2.16 43.78 1.36
C LEU A 223 1.03 44.65 0.85
N ASN A 224 0.32 44.18 -0.18
CA ASN A 224 -0.93 44.76 -0.65
C ASN A 224 -1.92 43.66 -1.06
N GLU A 225 -2.97 44.02 -1.80
CA GLU A 225 -4.03 43.09 -2.22
C GLU A 225 -3.62 42.14 -3.36
N GLU A 226 -2.55 42.46 -4.10
CA GLU A 226 -2.08 41.71 -5.27
C GLU A 226 -0.83 40.88 -5.00
N TYR A 227 0.00 41.26 -4.03
CA TYR A 227 1.25 40.55 -3.73
C TYR A 227 1.79 40.78 -2.31
N LEU A 228 2.75 39.93 -1.95
CA LEU A 228 3.67 40.11 -0.82
C LEU A 228 5.13 40.08 -1.32
N ASN A 229 5.85 41.17 -1.11
CA ASN A 229 7.29 41.27 -1.36
C ASN A 229 8.07 41.19 -0.05
N ILE A 230 9.13 40.37 -0.03
CA ILE A 230 10.08 40.28 1.07
C ILE A 230 11.51 40.39 0.52
N ASP A 231 12.20 41.46 0.85
CA ASP A 231 13.59 41.71 0.44
C ASP A 231 14.53 41.25 1.56
N PHE A 232 15.24 40.15 1.36
CA PHE A 232 16.26 39.65 2.29
C PHE A 232 17.62 40.24 1.95
N LEU A 233 18.30 40.80 2.95
CA LEU A 233 19.54 41.56 2.79
C LEU A 233 20.64 40.99 3.69
N SER A 234 21.83 40.78 3.14
CA SER A 234 23.03 40.41 3.90
C SER A 234 24.32 40.81 3.17
N LYS A 235 25.48 40.59 3.81
CA LYS A 235 26.81 40.80 3.24
C LYS A 235 27.71 39.61 3.56
N GLY A 236 28.50 39.12 2.60
CA GLY A 236 29.40 37.99 2.79
C GLY A 236 28.70 36.62 2.69
N ASN A 237 27.60 36.43 3.42
CA ASN A 237 26.79 35.22 3.33
C ASN A 237 25.31 35.49 3.63
N LEU A 238 24.41 34.75 2.97
CA LEU A 238 22.97 34.82 3.21
C LEU A 238 22.41 33.40 3.27
N ARG A 239 21.68 33.10 4.35
CA ARG A 239 20.93 31.85 4.53
C ARG A 239 19.50 32.19 4.85
N ILE A 240 18.58 31.65 4.05
CA ILE A 240 17.14 31.69 4.30
C ILE A 240 16.67 30.25 4.47
N ASN A 241 15.91 29.99 5.53
CA ASN A 241 15.18 28.76 5.75
C ASN A 241 13.71 29.09 5.97
N ARG A 242 12.86 28.67 5.03
CA ARG A 242 11.41 28.83 5.09
C ARG A 242 10.76 27.49 5.37
N MET A 243 10.09 27.38 6.51
CA MET A 243 9.26 26.23 6.83
C MET A 243 7.80 26.59 6.61
N VAL A 244 7.09 25.80 5.83
CA VAL A 244 5.71 26.02 5.46
C VAL A 244 4.86 24.89 6.01
N LYS A 245 3.78 25.27 6.66
CA LYS A 245 2.69 24.41 7.10
C LYS A 245 1.46 24.70 6.27
N TYR A 246 0.89 23.64 5.72
CA TYR A 246 -0.37 23.69 4.98
C TYR A 246 -1.50 23.18 5.86
N TRP A 247 -2.69 23.72 5.65
CA TRP A 247 -3.93 23.25 6.23
C TRP A 247 -5.04 23.43 5.21
N ASP A 248 -5.98 22.50 5.16
CA ASP A 248 -7.17 22.60 4.31
C ASP A 248 -8.44 22.23 5.09
N SER A 249 -9.58 22.75 4.64
CA SER A 249 -10.87 22.53 5.29
C SER A 249 -11.46 21.14 5.08
N ILE A 250 -10.95 20.33 4.14
CA ILE A 250 -11.43 18.96 3.91
C ILE A 250 -10.92 18.05 5.04
N ARG A 251 -9.62 18.13 5.34
CA ARG A 251 -8.97 17.34 6.39
C ARG A 251 -9.07 17.98 7.77
N ALA A 252 -9.01 19.31 7.81
CA ALA A 252 -9.09 20.12 9.03
C ALA A 252 -8.10 19.71 10.16
N GLU A 253 -6.99 19.03 9.82
CA GLU A 253 -6.03 18.52 10.80
C GLU A 253 -5.09 19.60 11.34
N LYS A 254 -4.96 19.65 12.67
CA LYS A 254 -4.03 20.60 13.31
C LYS A 254 -2.62 20.04 13.33
N THR A 255 -1.67 20.84 12.84
CA THR A 255 -0.24 20.52 12.86
C THR A 255 0.56 21.70 13.42
N ASP A 256 1.62 21.39 14.15
CA ASP A 256 2.58 22.37 14.67
C ASP A 256 3.86 22.39 13.83
N PHE A 257 4.57 23.51 13.87
CA PHE A 257 5.94 23.56 13.35
C PHE A 257 6.86 22.69 14.19
N VAL A 258 7.91 22.17 13.57
CA VAL A 258 8.95 21.34 14.22
C VAL A 258 10.32 21.86 13.86
N GLU A 259 11.38 21.46 14.57
CA GLU A 259 12.74 21.81 14.16
C GLU A 259 13.12 21.15 12.82
N LYS A 260 13.92 21.86 11.99
CA LYS A 260 14.39 21.33 10.69
C LYS A 260 15.11 19.99 10.84
N SER A 261 15.96 19.84 11.86
CA SER A 261 16.70 18.61 12.15
C SER A 261 15.78 17.42 12.34
N ILE A 262 14.76 17.57 13.18
CA ILE A 262 13.77 16.52 13.47
C ILE A 262 13.03 16.12 12.19
N LEU A 263 12.58 17.10 11.40
CA LEU A 263 11.88 16.83 10.14
C LEU A 263 12.74 16.00 9.16
N TYR A 264 14.04 16.27 9.11
CA TYR A 264 14.97 15.59 8.19
C TYR A 264 15.34 14.18 8.70
N GLU A 265 15.50 13.99 10.00
CA GLU A 265 15.74 12.67 10.60
C GLU A 265 14.56 11.73 10.36
N GLU A 266 13.33 12.19 10.69
CA GLU A 266 12.11 11.40 10.48
C GLU A 266 11.88 11.08 8.99
N GLN A 267 12.20 12.01 8.08
CA GLN A 267 12.12 11.80 6.63
C GLN A 267 13.01 10.64 6.18
N ILE A 268 14.27 10.63 6.62
CA ILE A 268 15.23 9.59 6.22
C ILE A 268 14.77 8.22 6.75
N ASP A 269 14.29 8.16 7.99
CA ASP A 269 13.79 6.91 8.58
C ASP A 269 12.55 6.38 7.86
N TYR A 270 11.64 7.29 7.46
CA TYR A 270 10.47 6.92 6.66
C TYR A 270 10.88 6.30 5.32
N ILE A 271 11.73 7.00 4.56
CA ILE A 271 12.18 6.54 3.24
C ILE A 271 12.96 5.24 3.36
N LYS A 272 13.83 5.10 4.36
CA LYS A 272 14.58 3.88 4.61
C LYS A 272 13.67 2.68 4.86
N THR A 273 12.59 2.88 5.61
CA THR A 273 11.58 1.85 5.87
C THR A 273 10.84 1.47 4.58
N TYR A 274 10.40 2.47 3.80
CA TYR A 274 9.79 2.24 2.50
C TYR A 274 10.72 1.46 1.55
N GLU A 275 11.98 1.88 1.43
CA GLU A 275 12.98 1.25 0.58
C GLU A 275 13.25 -0.20 0.99
N ASN A 276 13.32 -0.46 2.30
CA ASN A 276 13.46 -1.83 2.81
C ASN A 276 12.28 -2.71 2.40
N ASN A 277 11.05 -2.21 2.43
CA ASN A 277 9.86 -3.03 2.21
C ASN A 277 9.54 -3.24 0.73
N THR A 278 10.00 -2.33 -0.15
CA THR A 278 9.58 -2.28 -1.56
C THR A 278 10.74 -2.50 -2.54
N ASN A 279 11.90 -2.95 -2.05
CA ASN A 279 13.11 -3.10 -2.84
C ASN A 279 12.91 -3.95 -4.11
N ILE A 280 13.41 -3.47 -5.25
CA ILE A 280 13.51 -4.20 -6.52
C ILE A 280 14.93 -4.04 -7.06
N CYS A 281 15.53 -5.15 -7.49
CA CYS A 281 16.87 -5.19 -8.06
C CYS A 281 16.95 -6.16 -9.24
N LEU A 282 17.34 -5.63 -10.40
CA LEU A 282 17.64 -6.35 -11.64
C LEU A 282 19.17 -6.51 -11.72
N LYS A 283 19.69 -7.70 -11.45
CA LYS A 283 21.13 -7.90 -11.21
C LYS A 283 21.95 -7.50 -12.45
N ASN A 284 23.04 -6.78 -12.22
CA ASN A 284 23.95 -6.28 -13.26
C ASN A 284 23.34 -5.29 -14.28
N ASN A 285 22.13 -4.76 -14.05
CA ASN A 285 21.53 -3.75 -14.92
C ASN A 285 21.37 -2.40 -14.22
N HIS A 286 22.41 -1.55 -14.29
CA HIS A 286 22.41 -0.27 -13.57
C HIS A 286 21.36 0.71 -14.10
N GLU A 287 21.18 0.80 -15.42
CA GLU A 287 20.22 1.73 -16.03
C GLU A 287 18.78 1.40 -15.61
N LEU A 288 18.38 0.14 -15.70
CA LEU A 288 17.04 -0.28 -15.28
C LEU A 288 16.82 -0.13 -13.78
N ASN A 289 17.81 -0.47 -12.94
CA ASN A 289 17.68 -0.23 -11.50
C ASN A 289 17.50 1.25 -11.16
N ASN A 290 18.13 2.14 -11.94
CA ASN A 290 17.95 3.58 -11.77
C ASN A 290 16.53 4.00 -12.16
N ALA A 291 16.03 3.52 -13.29
CA ALA A 291 14.66 3.81 -13.73
C ALA A 291 13.60 3.24 -12.78
N ILE A 292 13.77 2.01 -12.27
CA ILE A 292 12.87 1.43 -11.26
C ILE A 292 12.89 2.21 -9.95
N THR A 293 14.05 2.73 -9.54
CA THR A 293 14.15 3.59 -8.35
C THR A 293 13.39 4.91 -8.57
N PHE A 294 13.53 5.53 -9.75
CA PHE A 294 12.75 6.70 -10.16
C PHE A 294 11.24 6.43 -10.08
N ILE A 295 10.79 5.33 -10.67
CA ILE A 295 9.38 4.93 -10.71
C ILE A 295 8.83 4.72 -9.29
N ARG A 296 9.54 3.94 -8.46
CA ARG A 296 9.17 3.68 -7.05
C ARG A 296 9.00 4.96 -6.25
N PHE A 297 9.99 5.85 -6.33
CA PHE A 297 9.94 7.13 -5.64
C PHE A 297 8.76 8.00 -6.10
N HIS A 298 8.49 8.06 -7.40
CA HIS A 298 7.37 8.84 -7.96
C HIS A 298 5.99 8.28 -7.60
N ILE A 299 5.85 6.94 -7.56
CA ILE A 299 4.65 6.27 -7.04
C ILE A 299 4.42 6.62 -5.56
N LEU A 300 5.47 6.55 -4.74
CA LEU A 300 5.41 6.88 -3.31
C LEU A 300 4.88 8.29 -3.05
N GLN A 301 5.42 9.29 -3.75
CA GLN A 301 5.09 10.70 -3.52
C GLN A 301 3.80 11.18 -4.17
N SER A 302 3.29 10.45 -5.16
CA SER A 302 2.03 10.80 -5.84
C SER A 302 0.82 10.08 -5.27
N THR A 303 1.03 9.07 -4.42
CA THR A 303 -0.07 8.32 -3.81
C THR A 303 -0.52 8.95 -2.51
N THR A 304 -1.82 9.23 -2.41
CA THR A 304 -2.49 9.71 -1.18
C THR A 304 -2.09 8.91 0.07
N ARG A 305 -2.23 9.56 1.22
CA ARG A 305 -1.99 8.95 2.54
C ARG A 305 -3.23 8.88 3.42
N ASP A 306 -4.35 9.34 2.92
CA ASP A 306 -5.63 9.41 3.62
C ASP A 306 -6.80 9.07 2.68
N MET A 307 -7.99 8.98 3.27
CA MET A 307 -9.25 8.62 2.60
C MET A 307 -9.90 9.79 1.82
N TYR A 308 -9.29 10.98 1.79
CA TYR A 308 -9.84 12.18 1.16
C TYR A 308 -9.33 12.43 -0.26
N GLY A 309 -8.30 11.70 -0.68
CA GLY A 309 -7.73 11.77 -2.02
C GLY A 309 -7.53 10.40 -2.65
N ASN A 310 -7.06 10.40 -3.88
CA ASN A 310 -6.65 9.21 -4.61
C ASN A 310 -5.37 9.54 -5.41
N ILE A 311 -5.10 8.85 -6.52
CA ILE A 311 -3.90 9.06 -7.35
C ILE A 311 -4.34 9.73 -8.64
N ALA A 312 -3.98 11.01 -8.81
CA ALA A 312 -4.24 11.72 -10.06
C ALA A 312 -3.51 11.06 -11.23
N ALA A 313 -4.10 11.06 -12.43
CA ALA A 313 -3.51 10.43 -13.62
C ALA A 313 -2.09 10.95 -13.93
N LYS A 314 -1.82 12.22 -13.61
CA LYS A 314 -0.51 12.88 -13.72
C LYS A 314 0.23 13.07 -12.39
N GLY A 315 -0.24 12.42 -11.33
CA GLY A 315 0.24 12.59 -9.97
C GLY A 315 0.15 14.05 -9.51
N LEU A 316 1.00 14.44 -8.57
CA LEU A 316 1.16 15.83 -8.15
C LEU A 316 2.35 16.49 -8.86
N SER A 317 2.56 16.10 -10.13
CA SER A 317 3.71 16.50 -10.95
C SER A 317 3.34 17.42 -12.11
N GLY A 318 2.05 17.69 -12.31
CA GLY A 318 1.55 18.56 -13.36
C GLY A 318 0.02 18.61 -13.39
N GLU A 319 -0.52 19.38 -14.33
CA GLU A 319 -1.95 19.66 -14.42
C GLU A 319 -2.65 18.92 -15.57
N GLY A 320 -1.92 18.06 -16.30
CA GLY A 320 -2.55 17.19 -17.28
C GLY A 320 -3.64 16.33 -16.61
N TYR A 321 -4.77 16.17 -17.29
CA TYR A 321 -6.00 15.58 -16.73
C TYR A 321 -6.59 16.30 -15.50
N GLU A 322 -6.22 17.56 -15.27
CA GLU A 322 -6.83 18.47 -14.27
C GLU A 322 -6.82 17.96 -12.82
N GLY A 323 -5.94 17.00 -12.50
CA GLY A 323 -5.85 16.36 -11.18
C GLY A 323 -6.88 15.24 -10.94
N HIS A 324 -7.61 14.80 -11.97
CA HIS A 324 -8.68 13.81 -11.84
C HIS A 324 -8.16 12.39 -11.58
N TYR A 325 -8.99 11.61 -10.89
CA TYR A 325 -8.82 10.19 -10.65
C TYR A 325 -9.68 9.38 -11.63
N PHE A 326 -9.15 8.23 -12.05
CA PHE A 326 -9.72 7.33 -13.04
C PHE A 326 -9.64 5.88 -12.52
N TRP A 327 -10.13 4.93 -13.30
CA TRP A 327 -9.91 3.48 -13.12
C TRP A 327 -8.41 3.07 -13.10
N ASP A 328 -7.52 3.95 -13.57
CA ASP A 328 -6.06 3.86 -13.49
C ASP A 328 -5.57 3.44 -12.10
N THR A 329 -6.16 4.02 -11.05
CA THR A 329 -5.85 3.67 -9.67
C THR A 329 -6.09 2.18 -9.45
N GLU A 330 -7.29 1.71 -9.77
CA GLU A 330 -7.75 0.38 -9.43
C GLU A 330 -6.93 -0.71 -10.14
N ILE A 331 -6.62 -0.52 -11.42
CA ILE A 331 -5.99 -1.56 -12.23
C ILE A 331 -4.46 -1.51 -12.20
N PHE A 332 -3.84 -0.33 -12.10
CA PHE A 332 -2.39 -0.19 -12.31
C PHE A 332 -1.61 0.16 -11.04
N LEU A 333 -2.24 0.83 -10.07
CA LEU A 333 -1.53 1.35 -8.89
C LEU A 333 -1.93 0.65 -7.59
N PHE A 334 -3.21 0.35 -7.41
CA PHE A 334 -3.73 -0.37 -6.25
C PHE A 334 -3.03 -1.74 -6.07
N PRO A 335 -2.80 -2.57 -7.11
CA PRO A 335 -2.15 -3.86 -6.93
C PRO A 335 -0.69 -3.73 -6.46
N VAL A 336 -0.02 -2.62 -6.79
CA VAL A 336 1.33 -2.32 -6.27
C VAL A 336 1.25 -2.07 -4.77
N TRP A 337 0.35 -1.20 -4.34
CA TRP A 337 0.18 -0.86 -2.92
C TRP A 337 -0.33 -2.03 -2.10
N LEU A 338 -1.23 -2.86 -2.63
CA LEU A 338 -1.71 -4.06 -1.97
C LEU A 338 -0.56 -4.99 -1.56
N LEU A 339 0.50 -5.04 -2.38
CA LEU A 339 1.70 -5.85 -2.17
C LEU A 339 2.80 -5.13 -1.38
N TRP A 340 2.73 -3.81 -1.18
CA TRP A 340 3.77 -3.02 -0.52
C TRP A 340 3.35 -2.43 0.83
N ASP A 341 2.16 -1.85 0.89
CA ASP A 341 1.63 -1.11 2.04
C ASP A 341 0.10 -1.25 2.07
N LYS A 342 -0.38 -2.16 2.91
CA LYS A 342 -1.81 -2.47 3.05
C LYS A 342 -2.64 -1.26 3.51
N ASP A 343 -2.06 -0.35 4.30
CA ASP A 343 -2.80 0.78 4.86
C ASP A 343 -3.03 1.84 3.78
N ARG A 344 -2.00 2.08 2.94
CA ARG A 344 -2.19 2.89 1.72
C ARG A 344 -3.21 2.26 0.77
N ALA A 345 -3.15 0.95 0.55
CA ALA A 345 -4.14 0.25 -0.27
C ALA A 345 -5.56 0.42 0.27
N LYS A 346 -5.74 0.27 1.59
CA LYS A 346 -7.03 0.49 2.28
C LYS A 346 -7.54 1.92 2.11
N ASN A 347 -6.68 2.95 2.21
CA ASN A 347 -7.07 4.34 2.02
C ASN A 347 -7.60 4.63 0.60
N LEU A 348 -7.02 4.03 -0.43
CA LEU A 348 -7.52 4.14 -1.81
C LEU A 348 -8.95 3.58 -1.95
N LEU A 349 -9.24 2.46 -1.26
CA LEU A 349 -10.58 1.87 -1.23
C LEU A 349 -11.56 2.71 -0.42
N LEU A 350 -11.14 3.23 0.74
CA LEU A 350 -11.97 4.10 1.57
C LEU A 350 -12.37 5.37 0.84
N TYR A 351 -11.47 5.95 0.03
CA TYR A 351 -11.84 7.05 -0.85
C TYR A 351 -13.03 6.69 -1.75
N ARG A 352 -13.02 5.53 -2.42
CA ARG A 352 -14.14 5.09 -3.27
C ARG A 352 -15.40 4.83 -2.45
N HIS A 353 -15.28 4.19 -1.29
CA HIS A 353 -16.44 3.94 -0.41
C HIS A 353 -17.09 5.25 0.07
N ASN A 354 -16.30 6.26 0.44
CA ASN A 354 -16.81 7.59 0.85
C ASN A 354 -17.62 8.29 -0.24
N LEU A 355 -17.42 7.93 -1.50
CA LEU A 355 -18.16 8.48 -2.65
C LEU A 355 -19.40 7.68 -3.01
N LEU A 356 -19.72 6.60 -2.29
CA LEU A 356 -20.77 5.67 -2.69
C LEU A 356 -22.15 6.35 -2.77
N ASP A 357 -22.45 7.29 -1.88
CA ASP A 357 -23.72 8.04 -1.94
C ASP A 357 -23.80 8.96 -3.15
N ILE A 358 -22.68 9.56 -3.58
CA ILE A 358 -22.60 10.35 -4.81
C ILE A 358 -22.78 9.43 -6.02
N ALA A 359 -22.18 8.24 -6.00
CA ALA A 359 -22.33 7.24 -7.05
C ALA A 359 -23.77 6.70 -7.14
N ARG A 360 -24.47 6.51 -6.02
CA ARG A 360 -25.92 6.18 -5.97
C ARG A 360 -26.76 7.29 -6.58
N ALA A 361 -26.47 8.55 -6.25
CA ALA A 361 -27.15 9.70 -6.85
C ALA A 361 -26.93 9.77 -8.37
N ARG A 362 -25.70 9.49 -8.83
CA ARG A 362 -25.37 9.40 -10.26
C ARG A 362 -26.10 8.26 -10.96
N ALA A 363 -26.22 7.09 -10.34
CA ALA A 363 -27.01 5.97 -10.88
C ALA A 363 -28.48 6.36 -11.09
N LEU A 364 -29.08 7.04 -10.11
CA LEU A 364 -30.45 7.54 -10.21
C LEU A 364 -30.60 8.58 -11.34
N GLU A 365 -29.64 9.49 -11.47
CA GLU A 365 -29.62 10.50 -12.55
C GLU A 365 -29.58 9.86 -13.94
N LEU A 366 -28.84 8.76 -14.09
CA LEU A 366 -28.76 7.93 -15.30
C LEU A 366 -29.98 7.02 -15.50
N GLY A 367 -30.97 7.08 -14.61
CA GLY A 367 -32.25 6.37 -14.75
C GLY A 367 -32.30 5.00 -14.09
N HIS A 368 -31.32 4.63 -13.26
CA HIS A 368 -31.32 3.37 -12.53
C HIS A 368 -32.18 3.46 -11.27
N ARG A 369 -32.84 2.36 -10.90
CA ARG A 369 -33.69 2.30 -9.70
C ARG A 369 -32.89 2.00 -8.43
N LYS A 370 -31.77 1.29 -8.56
CA LYS A 370 -30.85 0.90 -7.50
C LYS A 370 -29.42 0.82 -8.03
N GLY A 371 -28.45 0.72 -7.13
CA GLY A 371 -27.04 0.55 -7.46
C GLY A 371 -26.24 1.85 -7.40
N ALA A 372 -25.01 1.79 -7.88
CA ALA A 372 -24.05 2.88 -7.84
C ALA A 372 -23.30 3.01 -9.17
N CYS A 373 -23.16 4.24 -9.67
CA CYS A 373 -22.41 4.59 -10.87
C CYS A 373 -21.30 5.57 -10.50
N PHE A 374 -20.10 5.05 -10.26
CA PHE A 374 -18.92 5.87 -10.05
C PHE A 374 -18.58 6.65 -11.31
N SER A 375 -18.22 7.92 -11.12
CA SER A 375 -17.84 8.85 -12.17
C SER A 375 -16.55 8.43 -12.87
N TRP A 376 -16.50 8.57 -14.20
CA TRP A 376 -15.34 8.17 -15.01
C TRP A 376 -14.08 8.95 -14.66
N ARG A 377 -14.23 10.28 -14.50
CA ARG A 377 -13.18 11.17 -13.98
C ARG A 377 -13.74 12.08 -12.91
N THR A 378 -13.02 12.20 -11.80
CA THR A 378 -13.50 12.97 -10.65
C THR A 378 -12.39 13.33 -9.66
N ILE A 379 -12.67 14.31 -8.79
CA ILE A 379 -11.92 14.53 -7.53
C ILE A 379 -12.88 14.39 -6.33
N SER A 380 -14.07 14.97 -6.41
CA SER A 380 -15.06 15.02 -5.33
C SER A 380 -16.11 13.91 -5.36
N GLY A 381 -16.16 13.13 -6.44
CA GLY A 381 -17.17 12.12 -6.74
C GLY A 381 -18.09 12.47 -7.91
N ILE A 382 -18.26 13.75 -8.26
CA ILE A 382 -19.10 14.15 -9.41
C ILE A 382 -18.45 13.79 -10.75
N GLU A 383 -19.26 13.57 -11.77
CA GLU A 383 -18.76 13.31 -13.13
C GLU A 383 -18.17 14.58 -13.72
N SER A 384 -16.93 14.50 -14.18
CA SER A 384 -16.20 15.61 -14.80
C SER A 384 -15.90 15.37 -16.29
N SER A 385 -16.42 14.29 -16.88
CA SER A 385 -16.31 14.03 -18.32
C SER A 385 -17.47 14.62 -19.11
N GLY A 386 -17.17 15.59 -19.97
CA GLY A 386 -18.15 16.13 -20.92
C GLY A 386 -18.43 15.22 -22.12
N TYR A 387 -17.66 14.15 -22.28
CA TYR A 387 -17.78 13.24 -23.42
C TYR A 387 -18.33 11.89 -22.97
N PHE A 388 -19.66 11.75 -22.96
CA PHE A 388 -20.33 10.55 -22.47
C PHE A 388 -19.94 9.22 -23.16
N PRO A 389 -19.62 9.15 -24.48
CA PRO A 389 -19.31 7.87 -25.13
C PRO A 389 -18.03 7.23 -24.61
N ALA A 390 -17.04 8.02 -24.19
CA ALA A 390 -15.86 7.55 -23.47
C ALA A 390 -15.81 8.17 -22.04
N GLY A 391 -16.98 8.34 -21.45
CA GLY A 391 -17.17 8.85 -20.09
C GLY A 391 -18.19 7.97 -19.38
N SER A 392 -19.40 8.48 -19.18
CA SER A 392 -20.46 7.74 -18.46
C SER A 392 -20.88 6.41 -19.11
N ALA A 393 -20.58 6.15 -20.39
CA ALA A 393 -20.79 4.83 -20.99
C ALA A 393 -19.73 3.78 -20.59
N GLN A 394 -18.62 4.18 -19.98
CA GLN A 394 -17.57 3.29 -19.47
C GLN A 394 -17.94 2.73 -18.10
N PHE A 395 -19.02 1.94 -18.04
CA PHE A 395 -19.53 1.34 -16.80
C PHE A 395 -18.51 0.43 -16.11
N HIS A 396 -17.49 -0.05 -16.83
CA HIS A 396 -16.48 -0.96 -16.30
C HIS A 396 -15.75 -0.40 -15.06
N ILE A 397 -15.64 0.92 -14.89
CA ILE A 397 -15.05 1.52 -13.69
C ILE A 397 -15.70 1.03 -12.39
N ASN A 398 -17.01 0.78 -12.40
CA ASN A 398 -17.72 0.23 -11.23
C ASN A 398 -17.20 -1.17 -10.87
N PHE A 399 -16.90 -1.96 -11.89
CA PHE A 399 -16.45 -3.34 -11.75
C PHE A 399 -14.95 -3.42 -11.50
N ASP A 400 -14.16 -2.44 -11.95
CA ASP A 400 -12.76 -2.27 -11.59
C ASP A 400 -12.62 -1.93 -10.10
N ILE A 401 -13.46 -1.01 -9.59
CA ILE A 401 -13.53 -0.71 -8.16
C ILE A 401 -13.95 -1.96 -7.38
N ALA A 402 -15.04 -2.65 -7.78
CA ALA A 402 -15.46 -3.89 -7.14
C ALA A 402 -14.34 -4.96 -7.14
N TYR A 403 -13.62 -5.10 -8.25
CA TYR A 403 -12.47 -6.00 -8.36
C TYR A 403 -11.42 -5.71 -7.30
N THR A 404 -11.06 -4.45 -7.04
CA THR A 404 -10.05 -4.11 -6.02
C THR A 404 -10.48 -4.43 -4.59
N PHE A 405 -11.76 -4.26 -4.25
CA PHE A 405 -12.31 -4.69 -2.96
C PHE A 405 -12.22 -6.22 -2.79
N ILE A 406 -12.50 -6.97 -3.86
CA ILE A 406 -12.33 -8.43 -3.87
C ILE A 406 -10.85 -8.80 -3.72
N GLN A 407 -9.94 -8.15 -4.46
CA GLN A 407 -8.50 -8.39 -4.34
C GLN A 407 -7.98 -8.08 -2.93
N TYR A 408 -8.46 -7.01 -2.30
CA TYR A 408 -8.13 -6.68 -0.91
C TYR A 408 -8.55 -7.81 0.03
N TRP A 409 -9.80 -8.28 -0.08
CA TRP A 409 -10.27 -9.44 0.69
C TRP A 409 -9.40 -10.69 0.46
N LEU A 410 -9.11 -11.01 -0.79
CA LEU A 410 -8.29 -12.18 -1.14
C LEU A 410 -6.89 -12.11 -0.51
N ALA A 411 -6.27 -10.93 -0.51
CA ALA A 411 -4.94 -10.71 0.02
C ALA A 411 -4.88 -10.68 1.55
N THR A 412 -5.82 -9.97 2.18
CA THR A 412 -5.75 -9.64 3.61
C THR A 412 -6.61 -10.53 4.49
N LYS A 413 -7.74 -11.02 3.96
CA LYS A 413 -8.83 -11.64 4.71
C LYS A 413 -9.32 -10.75 5.87
N ASP A 414 -9.24 -9.43 5.70
CA ASP A 414 -9.68 -8.42 6.65
C ASP A 414 -11.22 -8.41 6.73
N ARG A 415 -11.74 -9.11 7.73
CA ARG A 415 -13.17 -9.33 7.93
C ARG A 415 -13.90 -8.06 8.37
N ASP A 416 -13.28 -7.23 9.19
CA ASP A 416 -13.88 -5.97 9.64
C ASP A 416 -14.09 -5.04 8.45
N PHE A 417 -13.08 -4.94 7.56
CA PHE A 417 -13.22 -4.17 6.32
C PHE A 417 -14.25 -4.76 5.35
N LEU A 418 -14.39 -6.09 5.32
CA LEU A 418 -15.42 -6.76 4.52
C LEU A 418 -16.83 -6.34 4.96
N ILE A 419 -17.11 -6.45 6.27
CA ILE A 419 -18.41 -6.16 6.88
C ILE A 419 -18.76 -4.68 6.80
N GLU A 420 -17.81 -3.81 7.15
CA GLU A 420 -18.07 -2.38 7.30
C GLU A 420 -18.17 -1.65 5.94
N TYR A 421 -17.37 -2.08 4.95
CA TYR A 421 -17.22 -1.34 3.69
C TYR A 421 -17.49 -2.19 2.45
N SER A 422 -16.90 -3.38 2.36
CA SER A 422 -16.78 -4.09 1.09
C SER A 422 -18.12 -4.65 0.60
N ILE A 423 -18.91 -5.29 1.46
CA ILE A 423 -20.20 -5.89 1.04
C ILE A 423 -21.16 -4.84 0.49
N GLU A 424 -21.22 -3.67 1.12
CA GLU A 424 -22.08 -2.58 0.66
C GLU A 424 -21.71 -2.14 -0.75
N LEU A 425 -20.42 -1.91 -1.03
CA LEU A 425 -19.96 -1.50 -2.35
C LEU A 425 -20.17 -2.59 -3.41
N LEU A 426 -19.88 -3.85 -3.09
CA LEU A 426 -20.05 -4.97 -4.01
C LEU A 426 -21.53 -5.18 -4.36
N MET A 427 -22.44 -5.05 -3.39
CA MET A 427 -23.88 -5.18 -3.64
C MET A 427 -24.44 -4.05 -4.48
N GLU A 428 -24.02 -2.80 -4.27
CA GLU A 428 -24.50 -1.68 -5.08
C GLU A 428 -23.96 -1.73 -6.51
N THR A 429 -22.70 -2.11 -6.71
CA THR A 429 -22.16 -2.29 -8.05
C THR A 429 -22.77 -3.51 -8.76
N ALA A 430 -23.12 -4.59 -8.03
CA ALA A 430 -23.86 -5.73 -8.56
C ALA A 430 -25.29 -5.33 -8.99
N ARG A 431 -25.97 -4.46 -8.23
CA ARG A 431 -27.26 -3.87 -8.64
C ARG A 431 -27.15 -3.07 -9.92
N THR A 432 -26.05 -2.33 -10.12
CA THR A 432 -25.79 -1.62 -11.38
C THR A 432 -25.76 -2.58 -12.56
N VAL A 433 -25.14 -3.77 -12.43
CA VAL A 433 -25.16 -4.80 -13.49
C VAL A 433 -26.58 -5.19 -13.87
N LEU A 434 -27.46 -5.40 -12.88
CA LEU A 434 -28.85 -5.77 -13.11
C LEU A 434 -29.69 -4.66 -13.75
N GLU A 435 -29.33 -3.38 -13.54
CA GLU A 435 -30.05 -2.24 -14.11
C GLU A 435 -29.61 -1.91 -15.54
N ILE A 436 -28.36 -2.18 -15.91
CA ILE A 436 -27.85 -1.95 -17.27
C ILE A 436 -27.97 -3.16 -18.21
N GLY A 437 -28.19 -4.35 -17.64
CA GLY A 437 -28.29 -5.59 -18.39
C GLY A 437 -29.73 -6.11 -18.52
N ASN A 438 -29.92 -7.03 -19.45
CA ASN A 438 -31.21 -7.62 -19.77
C ASN A 438 -31.06 -9.14 -19.96
N LEU A 439 -31.97 -9.92 -19.35
CA LEU A 439 -32.02 -11.36 -19.57
C LEU A 439 -32.88 -11.67 -20.80
N GLU A 440 -32.25 -12.24 -21.82
CA GLU A 440 -32.87 -12.67 -23.07
C GLU A 440 -32.96 -14.20 -23.15
N SER A 441 -33.46 -14.72 -24.27
CA SER A 441 -33.66 -16.16 -24.45
C SER A 441 -32.36 -16.98 -24.50
N ASP A 442 -31.27 -16.35 -24.94
CA ASP A 442 -29.95 -16.94 -25.12
C ASP A 442 -28.99 -16.60 -23.96
N GLY A 443 -29.20 -15.49 -23.24
CA GLY A 443 -28.48 -15.20 -22.00
C GLY A 443 -28.68 -13.79 -21.48
N PHE A 444 -27.82 -13.37 -20.56
CA PHE A 444 -27.81 -12.03 -20.00
C PHE A 444 -26.86 -11.13 -20.80
N HIS A 445 -27.40 -10.06 -21.35
CA HIS A 445 -26.70 -9.12 -22.21
C HIS A 445 -26.54 -7.76 -21.55
N ILE A 446 -25.45 -7.07 -21.85
CA ILE A 446 -25.23 -5.66 -21.48
C ILE A 446 -25.03 -4.87 -22.78
N HIS A 447 -25.83 -3.83 -22.96
CA HIS A 447 -25.86 -3.03 -24.19
C HIS A 447 -25.37 -1.60 -23.97
N THR A 448 -24.92 -0.96 -25.05
CA THR A 448 -24.59 0.48 -25.09
C THR A 448 -23.52 0.89 -24.07
N VAL A 449 -22.46 0.08 -24.00
CA VAL A 449 -21.30 0.32 -23.12
C VAL A 449 -20.05 0.59 -23.94
N THR A 450 -19.06 1.23 -23.31
CA THR A 450 -17.72 1.38 -23.87
C THR A 450 -16.75 0.65 -22.95
N GLY A 451 -15.94 -0.25 -23.49
CA GLY A 451 -14.87 -0.91 -22.74
C GLY A 451 -13.60 -0.05 -22.65
N PRO A 452 -12.50 -0.59 -22.10
CA PRO A 452 -11.21 0.08 -22.08
C PRO A 452 -10.71 0.56 -23.45
N ASP A 453 -11.10 -0.11 -24.54
CA ASP A 453 -10.83 0.37 -25.90
C ASP A 453 -11.77 1.53 -26.28
N GLU A 454 -11.33 2.76 -26.00
CA GLU A 454 -12.07 3.97 -26.38
C GLU A 454 -12.13 4.23 -27.90
N TYR A 455 -11.47 3.40 -28.73
CA TYR A 455 -11.65 3.40 -30.19
C TYR A 455 -12.83 2.56 -30.66
N THR A 456 -13.59 1.99 -29.71
CA THR A 456 -14.84 1.29 -29.95
C THR A 456 -15.87 1.63 -28.86
N ALA A 457 -16.70 2.64 -29.10
CA ALA A 457 -17.67 3.13 -28.12
C ALA A 457 -19.12 2.66 -28.37
N LEU A 458 -19.92 2.60 -27.30
CA LEU A 458 -21.37 2.34 -27.31
C LEU A 458 -21.76 1.00 -27.98
N VAL A 459 -21.00 -0.06 -27.67
CA VAL A 459 -21.21 -1.40 -28.20
C VAL A 459 -22.05 -2.28 -27.29
N SER A 460 -22.42 -3.47 -27.77
CA SER A 460 -23.12 -4.50 -26.98
C SER A 460 -22.19 -5.66 -26.67
N ASN A 461 -22.32 -6.20 -25.46
CA ASN A 461 -21.56 -7.33 -24.94
C ASN A 461 -20.05 -7.12 -25.06
N ASN A 462 -19.56 -5.95 -24.66
CA ASN A 462 -18.12 -5.73 -24.55
C ASN A 462 -17.55 -6.77 -23.57
N TYR A 463 -16.58 -7.56 -24.01
CA TYR A 463 -16.08 -8.69 -23.24
C TYR A 463 -15.52 -8.25 -21.89
N TYR A 464 -14.70 -7.20 -21.85
CA TYR A 464 -14.13 -6.69 -20.60
C TYR A 464 -15.23 -6.31 -19.60
N THR A 465 -16.19 -5.50 -20.03
CA THR A 465 -17.29 -5.02 -19.20
C THR A 465 -18.14 -6.17 -18.68
N ASN A 466 -18.60 -7.08 -19.56
CA ASN A 466 -19.40 -8.24 -19.17
C ASN A 466 -18.65 -9.15 -18.20
N LYS A 467 -17.36 -9.36 -18.43
CA LYS A 467 -16.56 -10.29 -17.63
C LYS A 467 -16.28 -9.74 -16.23
N MET A 468 -15.93 -8.46 -16.13
CA MET A 468 -15.75 -7.79 -14.84
C MET A 468 -17.09 -7.66 -14.07
N ALA A 469 -18.20 -7.42 -14.77
CA ALA A 469 -19.54 -7.44 -14.19
C ALA A 469 -19.92 -8.83 -13.64
N GLN A 470 -19.67 -9.89 -14.41
CA GLN A 470 -19.88 -11.28 -13.97
C GLN A 470 -19.03 -11.59 -12.72
N TYR A 471 -17.76 -11.20 -12.72
CA TYR A 471 -16.87 -11.40 -11.58
C TYR A 471 -17.41 -10.72 -10.31
N ASN A 472 -17.91 -9.48 -10.43
CA ASN A 472 -18.56 -8.76 -9.34
C ASN A 472 -19.80 -9.51 -8.80
N LEU A 473 -20.72 -9.91 -9.69
CA LEU A 473 -21.93 -10.67 -9.31
C LEU A 473 -21.60 -11.93 -8.53
N ILE A 474 -20.68 -12.74 -9.04
CA ILE A 474 -20.26 -14.00 -8.42
C ILE A 474 -19.69 -13.75 -7.01
N TRP A 475 -18.78 -12.79 -6.89
CA TRP A 475 -18.11 -12.52 -5.60
C TRP A 475 -19.02 -11.83 -4.58
N ALA A 476 -19.90 -10.93 -5.01
CA ALA A 476 -20.90 -10.31 -4.13
C ALA A 476 -21.77 -11.40 -3.48
N VAL A 477 -22.32 -12.33 -4.28
CA VAL A 477 -23.13 -13.44 -3.77
C VAL A 477 -22.32 -14.40 -2.91
N LYS A 478 -21.08 -14.70 -3.31
CA LYS A 478 -20.20 -15.60 -2.56
C LYS A 478 -19.90 -15.08 -1.16
N LEU A 479 -19.47 -13.83 -1.05
CA LEU A 479 -19.14 -13.20 0.25
C LEU A 479 -20.38 -12.98 1.10
N TRP A 480 -21.52 -12.66 0.48
CA TRP A 480 -22.81 -12.60 1.15
C TRP A 480 -23.21 -13.92 1.81
N ASN A 481 -23.09 -15.03 1.07
CA ASN A 481 -23.40 -16.36 1.59
C ASN A 481 -22.39 -16.83 2.63
N MET A 482 -21.11 -16.49 2.45
CA MET A 482 -20.06 -16.75 3.45
C MET A 482 -20.42 -16.07 4.78
N LEU A 483 -20.73 -14.78 4.77
CA LEU A 483 -21.15 -14.06 5.98
C LEU A 483 -22.42 -14.64 6.60
N LYS A 484 -23.42 -15.00 5.79
CA LYS A 484 -24.65 -15.65 6.27
C LYS A 484 -24.36 -16.94 7.05
N ASN A 485 -23.40 -17.73 6.58
CA ASN A 485 -23.06 -19.03 7.16
C ASN A 485 -22.14 -18.91 8.38
N GLU A 486 -21.21 -17.96 8.37
CA GLU A 486 -20.19 -17.80 9.41
C GLU A 486 -20.59 -16.84 10.54
N ASN A 487 -21.31 -15.76 10.24
CA ASN A 487 -21.85 -14.84 11.24
C ASN A 487 -23.19 -14.23 10.83
N TYR A 488 -24.26 -14.93 11.21
CA TYR A 488 -25.63 -14.57 10.88
C TYR A 488 -26.07 -13.19 11.40
N GLU A 489 -25.55 -12.72 12.54
CA GLU A 489 -25.94 -11.44 13.14
C GLU A 489 -25.42 -10.24 12.34
N ASP A 490 -24.12 -10.26 11.96
CA ASP A 490 -23.53 -9.24 11.08
C ASP A 490 -24.26 -9.24 9.74
N TRP A 491 -24.50 -10.43 9.17
CA TRP A 491 -25.21 -10.59 7.91
C TRP A 491 -26.63 -10.01 7.96
N LEU A 492 -27.38 -10.27 9.04
CA LEU A 492 -28.74 -9.74 9.22
C LEU A 492 -28.72 -8.22 9.32
N THR A 493 -27.75 -7.65 10.04
CA THR A 493 -27.57 -6.19 10.17
C THR A 493 -27.30 -5.55 8.82
N ILE A 494 -26.42 -6.13 8.00
CA ILE A 494 -26.14 -5.65 6.65
C ILE A 494 -27.39 -5.79 5.76
N LYS A 495 -28.11 -6.92 5.85
CA LYS A 495 -29.34 -7.14 5.07
C LYS A 495 -30.40 -6.08 5.36
N GLU A 496 -30.60 -5.74 6.62
CA GLU A 496 -31.52 -4.69 7.04
C GLU A 496 -31.05 -3.30 6.58
N LYS A 497 -29.74 -2.99 6.73
CA LYS A 497 -29.13 -1.72 6.29
C LYS A 497 -29.32 -1.50 4.78
N LEU A 498 -28.96 -2.49 3.98
CA LEU A 498 -28.94 -2.40 2.51
C LEU A 498 -30.28 -2.75 1.86
N LYS A 499 -31.26 -3.21 2.66
CA LYS A 499 -32.58 -3.66 2.21
C LYS A 499 -32.48 -4.63 1.04
N ILE A 500 -31.62 -5.63 1.21
CA ILE A 500 -31.38 -6.65 0.19
C ILE A 500 -32.48 -7.71 0.31
N GLU A 501 -33.19 -7.93 -0.78
CA GLU A 501 -34.21 -8.95 -0.88
C GLU A 501 -33.66 -10.24 -1.49
N ASP A 502 -34.23 -11.40 -1.14
CA ASP A 502 -33.72 -12.70 -1.60
C ASP A 502 -33.85 -12.88 -3.14
N TRP A 503 -34.79 -12.17 -3.77
CA TRP A 503 -34.92 -12.15 -5.23
C TRP A 503 -33.78 -11.37 -5.90
N GLU A 504 -33.17 -10.38 -5.25
CA GLU A 504 -32.01 -9.66 -5.80
C GLU A 504 -30.83 -10.62 -5.92
N ILE A 505 -30.57 -11.41 -4.86
CA ILE A 505 -29.53 -12.43 -4.87
C ILE A 505 -29.80 -13.49 -5.95
N SER A 506 -31.06 -13.89 -6.12
CA SER A 506 -31.45 -14.86 -7.17
C SER A 506 -31.19 -14.31 -8.57
N ASN A 507 -31.52 -13.03 -8.81
CA ASN A 507 -31.26 -12.37 -10.09
C ASN A 507 -29.76 -12.17 -10.33
N MET A 508 -28.97 -11.86 -9.29
CA MET A 508 -27.51 -11.76 -9.40
C MET A 508 -26.88 -13.09 -9.82
N ILE A 509 -27.34 -14.21 -9.24
CA ILE A 509 -26.91 -15.56 -9.64
C ILE A 509 -27.27 -15.82 -11.09
N GLU A 510 -28.54 -15.61 -11.48
CA GLU A 510 -29.00 -15.88 -12.85
C GLU A 510 -28.27 -15.03 -13.90
N ALA A 511 -28.05 -13.74 -13.64
CA ALA A 511 -27.30 -12.86 -14.52
C ALA A 511 -25.82 -13.27 -14.62
N GLY A 512 -25.20 -13.70 -13.51
CA GLY A 512 -23.83 -14.17 -13.49
C GLY A 512 -23.65 -15.47 -14.28
N ASP A 513 -24.54 -16.45 -14.07
CA ASP A 513 -24.50 -17.77 -14.71
C ASP A 513 -24.80 -17.70 -16.22
N LYS A 514 -25.63 -16.74 -16.64
CA LYS A 514 -26.09 -16.60 -18.04
C LYS A 514 -25.41 -15.46 -18.81
N MET A 515 -24.41 -14.79 -18.25
CA MET A 515 -23.70 -13.69 -18.92
C MET A 515 -23.15 -14.13 -20.28
N ILE A 516 -23.44 -13.35 -21.33
CA ILE A 516 -23.02 -13.68 -22.70
C ILE A 516 -21.59 -13.21 -23.00
N PHE A 517 -20.84 -14.09 -23.64
CA PHE A 517 -19.53 -13.84 -24.25
C PHE A 517 -19.52 -14.37 -25.69
N ILE A 518 -18.97 -13.59 -26.62
CA ILE A 518 -19.00 -13.92 -28.05
C ILE A 518 -17.73 -14.67 -28.41
N TYR A 519 -17.84 -15.98 -28.62
CA TYR A 519 -16.73 -16.83 -29.04
C TYR A 519 -16.73 -17.01 -30.57
N ASP A 520 -15.58 -16.82 -31.21
CA ASP A 520 -15.37 -17.05 -32.64
C ASP A 520 -14.66 -18.41 -32.80
N GLU A 521 -15.40 -19.42 -33.26
CA GLU A 521 -14.90 -20.79 -33.43
C GLU A 521 -13.73 -20.88 -34.44
N ASP A 522 -13.78 -20.09 -35.51
CA ASP A 522 -12.79 -20.15 -36.59
C ASP A 522 -11.43 -19.59 -36.15
N LYS A 523 -11.42 -18.49 -35.40
CA LYS A 523 -10.20 -17.87 -34.86
C LYS A 523 -9.82 -18.43 -33.49
N GLN A 524 -10.74 -19.13 -32.83
CA GLN A 524 -10.60 -19.60 -31.44
C GLN A 524 -10.24 -18.45 -30.49
N ILE A 525 -10.96 -17.33 -30.62
CA ILE A 525 -10.79 -16.14 -29.78
C ILE A 525 -12.14 -15.73 -29.19
N ILE A 526 -12.08 -14.92 -28.14
CA ILE A 526 -13.26 -14.20 -27.66
C ILE A 526 -13.29 -12.82 -28.33
N ALA A 527 -14.41 -12.49 -28.96
CA ALA A 527 -14.61 -11.21 -29.64
C ALA A 527 -14.75 -10.08 -28.60
N GLN A 528 -14.19 -8.91 -28.91
CA GLN A 528 -14.23 -7.74 -28.03
C GLN A 528 -15.65 -7.26 -27.77
N ASP A 529 -16.51 -7.31 -28.79
CA ASP A 529 -17.93 -6.99 -28.70
C ASP A 529 -18.72 -7.75 -29.78
N SER A 530 -20.05 -7.65 -29.72
CA SER A 530 -20.99 -8.36 -30.61
C SER A 530 -20.77 -8.11 -32.11
N THR A 531 -20.13 -7.00 -32.48
CA THR A 531 -19.95 -6.57 -33.86
C THR A 531 -18.48 -6.45 -34.27
N PHE A 532 -17.53 -6.51 -33.34
CA PHE A 532 -16.12 -6.19 -33.58
C PHE A 532 -15.54 -6.92 -34.81
N LEU A 533 -15.68 -8.25 -34.87
CA LEU A 533 -15.10 -9.08 -35.92
C LEU A 533 -15.79 -8.91 -37.29
N SER A 534 -16.94 -8.23 -37.34
CA SER A 534 -17.63 -7.89 -38.60
C SER A 534 -17.15 -6.59 -39.24
N LYS A 535 -16.35 -5.81 -38.51
CA LYS A 535 -15.82 -4.51 -38.96
C LYS A 535 -14.67 -4.69 -39.95
N ALA A 536 -14.38 -3.65 -40.72
CA ALA A 536 -13.23 -3.65 -41.64
C ALA A 536 -11.90 -3.53 -40.87
N ASN A 537 -10.80 -4.02 -41.45
CA ASN A 537 -9.46 -3.76 -40.88
C ASN A 537 -9.04 -2.31 -41.05
N TRP A 538 -8.29 -1.75 -40.10
CA TRP A 538 -7.74 -0.40 -40.26
C TRP A 538 -6.84 -0.29 -41.51
N PRO A 539 -7.00 0.76 -42.35
CA PRO A 539 -6.20 0.90 -43.56
C PRO A 539 -4.70 1.07 -43.26
N ILE A 540 -3.85 0.26 -43.90
CA ILE A 540 -2.38 0.20 -43.64
C ILE A 540 -1.68 1.51 -44.04
N GLU A 541 -2.24 2.24 -45.00
CA GLU A 541 -1.77 3.56 -45.45
C GLU A 541 -1.92 4.65 -44.37
N ASN A 542 -2.83 4.46 -43.41
CA ASN A 542 -3.11 5.45 -42.36
C ASN A 542 -2.14 5.32 -41.17
N LYS A 543 -1.06 6.11 -41.23
CA LYS A 543 0.06 6.06 -40.27
C LYS A 543 0.06 7.16 -39.21
N LEU A 544 -0.83 8.16 -39.29
CA LEU A 544 -0.86 9.24 -38.29
C LEU A 544 -1.31 8.70 -36.93
N ARG A 545 -0.66 9.16 -35.85
CA ARG A 545 -0.93 8.79 -34.46
C ARG A 545 -0.77 10.01 -33.55
N PRO A 546 -1.49 10.07 -32.42
CA PRO A 546 -2.60 9.20 -32.01
C PRO A 546 -3.83 9.32 -32.93
N LEU A 547 -4.61 8.25 -33.09
CA LEU A 547 -5.71 8.26 -34.07
C LEU A 547 -6.77 9.32 -33.77
N LEU A 548 -7.16 9.50 -32.50
CA LEU A 548 -8.22 10.44 -32.11
C LEU A 548 -7.89 11.91 -32.41
N LEU A 549 -6.60 12.25 -32.50
CA LEU A 549 -6.15 13.61 -32.85
C LEU A 549 -6.09 13.84 -34.37
N ASN A 550 -6.20 12.78 -35.17
CA ASN A 550 -5.98 12.84 -36.62
C ASN A 550 -7.17 12.34 -37.46
N TYR A 551 -8.09 11.57 -36.88
CA TYR A 551 -9.22 10.96 -37.56
C TYR A 551 -10.50 11.12 -36.75
N HIS A 552 -11.62 11.34 -37.45
CA HIS A 552 -12.92 11.46 -36.81
C HIS A 552 -13.32 10.13 -36.11
N PRO A 553 -13.94 10.16 -34.91
CA PRO A 553 -14.35 8.95 -34.17
C PRO A 553 -15.17 7.95 -35.00
N LEU A 554 -16.14 8.41 -35.80
CA LEU A 554 -16.93 7.55 -36.70
C LEU A 554 -16.10 6.81 -37.78
N THR A 555 -14.91 7.33 -38.13
CA THR A 555 -13.98 6.61 -38.99
C THR A 555 -13.32 5.50 -38.19
N ILE A 556 -12.85 5.81 -36.99
CA ILE A 556 -12.16 4.86 -36.11
C ILE A 556 -13.09 3.70 -35.71
N TYR A 557 -14.29 4.00 -35.20
CA TYR A 557 -15.22 3.04 -34.58
C TYR A 557 -15.75 1.96 -35.53
N ARG A 558 -15.58 2.15 -36.84
CA ARG A 558 -15.97 1.20 -37.92
C ARG A 558 -14.88 0.20 -38.27
N HIS A 559 -13.74 0.27 -37.63
CA HIS A 559 -12.60 -0.59 -37.92
C HIS A 559 -12.20 -1.45 -36.72
N GLN A 560 -11.48 -2.53 -37.02
CA GLN A 560 -10.79 -3.36 -36.05
C GLN A 560 -9.44 -2.72 -35.72
N VAL A 561 -9.45 -1.83 -34.72
CA VAL A 561 -8.27 -1.13 -34.22
C VAL A 561 -8.48 -0.81 -32.75
N LEU A 562 -7.46 -1.04 -31.94
CA LEU A 562 -7.52 -0.82 -30.50
C LEU A 562 -6.65 0.38 -30.12
N LYS A 563 -7.18 1.23 -29.24
CA LYS A 563 -6.38 2.25 -28.54
C LYS A 563 -5.45 1.59 -27.51
N GLN A 564 -5.97 0.59 -26.80
CA GLN A 564 -5.34 -0.10 -25.68
C GLN A 564 -6.00 -1.47 -25.44
N ALA A 565 -5.38 -2.29 -24.58
CA ALA A 565 -5.90 -3.62 -24.24
C ALA A 565 -7.31 -3.57 -23.61
N ASP A 566 -8.21 -4.41 -24.13
CA ASP A 566 -9.60 -4.58 -23.68
C ASP A 566 -9.89 -6.05 -23.34
N THR A 567 -10.09 -6.90 -24.34
CA THR A 567 -10.35 -8.35 -24.14
C THR A 567 -9.21 -9.05 -23.42
N VAL A 568 -7.98 -8.75 -23.86
CA VAL A 568 -6.74 -9.28 -23.28
C VAL A 568 -6.59 -8.86 -21.82
N LEU A 569 -7.04 -7.67 -21.45
CA LEU A 569 -6.95 -7.20 -20.07
C LEU A 569 -7.83 -8.04 -19.14
N ALA A 570 -9.07 -8.33 -19.52
CA ALA A 570 -9.94 -9.22 -18.74
C ALA A 570 -9.37 -10.63 -18.63
N GLN A 571 -8.86 -11.19 -19.73
CA GLN A 571 -8.19 -12.50 -19.75
C GLN A 571 -6.92 -12.53 -18.89
N TYR A 572 -6.24 -11.39 -18.72
CA TYR A 572 -5.08 -11.30 -17.83
C TYR A 572 -5.50 -11.25 -16.36
N LEU A 573 -6.48 -10.39 -16.03
CA LEU A 573 -6.94 -10.16 -14.67
C LEU A 573 -7.70 -11.36 -14.08
N LEU A 574 -8.40 -12.11 -14.93
CA LEU A 574 -9.27 -13.23 -14.57
C LEU A 574 -8.74 -14.52 -15.21
N ASN A 575 -8.60 -15.58 -14.41
CA ASN A 575 -7.93 -16.81 -14.82
C ASN A 575 -8.93 -17.94 -15.10
N ASP A 576 -9.89 -17.69 -16.00
CA ASP A 576 -11.02 -18.60 -16.25
C ASP A 576 -11.28 -18.89 -17.74
N VAL A 577 -10.32 -18.56 -18.59
CA VAL A 577 -10.31 -18.90 -20.03
C VAL A 577 -9.18 -19.88 -20.30
N GLU A 578 -9.41 -20.81 -21.23
CA GLU A 578 -8.39 -21.77 -21.66
C GLU A 578 -7.17 -21.08 -22.28
N GLU A 579 -5.98 -21.61 -22.00
CA GLU A 579 -4.74 -20.89 -22.29
C GLU A 579 -4.42 -20.77 -23.79
N ASP A 580 -4.93 -21.68 -24.62
CA ASP A 580 -4.82 -21.58 -26.08
C ASP A 580 -5.71 -20.45 -26.64
N ILE A 581 -6.92 -20.28 -26.09
CA ILE A 581 -7.82 -19.17 -26.46
C ILE A 581 -7.20 -17.82 -26.05
N ILE A 582 -6.56 -17.75 -24.87
CA ILE A 582 -5.85 -16.55 -24.41
C ILE A 582 -4.71 -16.19 -25.37
N LYS A 583 -3.88 -17.18 -25.75
CA LYS A 583 -2.79 -16.95 -26.71
C LYS A 583 -3.30 -16.46 -28.06
N ASN A 584 -4.32 -17.10 -28.62
CA ASN A 584 -4.91 -16.70 -29.89
C ASN A 584 -5.50 -15.29 -29.82
N SER A 585 -6.22 -14.99 -28.73
CA SER A 585 -6.79 -13.67 -28.49
C SER A 585 -5.68 -12.61 -28.38
N PHE A 586 -4.62 -12.89 -27.62
CA PHE A 586 -3.50 -11.97 -27.44
C PHE A 586 -2.85 -11.59 -28.78
N TYR A 587 -2.41 -12.56 -29.58
CA TYR A 587 -1.76 -12.26 -30.85
C TYR A 587 -2.70 -11.57 -31.86
N TYR A 588 -3.99 -11.89 -31.82
CA TYR A 588 -4.98 -11.22 -32.65
C TYR A 588 -5.08 -9.72 -32.32
N TYR A 589 -5.38 -9.40 -31.06
CA TYR A 589 -5.61 -8.01 -30.62
C TYR A 589 -4.32 -7.19 -30.59
N GLU A 590 -3.19 -7.80 -30.23
CA GLU A 590 -1.89 -7.14 -30.23
C GLU A 590 -1.52 -6.64 -31.63
N ASN A 591 -1.78 -7.43 -32.67
CA ASN A 591 -1.48 -7.05 -34.06
C ASN A 591 -2.29 -5.84 -34.57
N ILE A 592 -3.40 -5.49 -33.91
CA ILE A 592 -4.27 -4.36 -34.28
C ILE A 592 -4.31 -3.24 -33.24
N SER A 593 -3.48 -3.32 -32.20
CA SER A 593 -3.35 -2.28 -31.18
C SER A 593 -2.42 -1.16 -31.66
N THR A 594 -2.82 0.09 -31.45
CA THR A 594 -1.97 1.26 -31.75
C THR A 594 -1.05 1.63 -30.61
N HIS A 595 -1.35 1.19 -29.39
CA HIS A 595 -0.69 1.63 -28.15
C HIS A 595 -0.70 3.17 -27.97
N ASP A 596 -1.75 3.85 -28.45
CA ASP A 596 -1.92 5.31 -28.31
C ASP A 596 -2.20 5.76 -26.86
N SER A 597 -2.34 4.80 -25.94
CA SER A 597 -2.47 5.02 -24.50
C SER A 597 -1.22 4.56 -23.77
N SER A 598 -0.75 5.35 -22.79
CA SER A 598 0.35 4.95 -21.90
C SER A 598 0.07 3.68 -21.10
N LEU A 599 -1.21 3.29 -20.97
CA LEU A 599 -1.64 2.08 -20.26
C LEU A 599 -1.41 0.80 -21.07
N SER A 600 -1.26 0.88 -22.39
CA SER A 600 -1.30 -0.29 -23.27
C SER A 600 -0.03 -1.17 -23.20
N PRO A 601 1.20 -0.63 -23.31
CA PRO A 601 2.40 -1.47 -23.39
C PRO A 601 2.58 -2.38 -22.17
N CYS A 602 2.35 -1.87 -20.97
CA CYS A 602 2.54 -2.66 -19.75
C CYS A 602 1.58 -3.85 -19.65
N ILE A 603 0.33 -3.74 -20.10
CA ILE A 603 -0.61 -4.87 -20.12
C ILE A 603 -0.20 -5.90 -21.15
N SER A 604 0.20 -5.47 -22.36
CA SER A 604 0.72 -6.39 -23.38
C SER A 604 1.98 -7.11 -22.89
N GLY A 605 2.88 -6.40 -22.19
CA GLY A 605 4.06 -6.99 -21.57
C GLY A 605 3.73 -8.02 -20.48
N LEU A 606 2.73 -7.74 -19.65
CA LEU A 606 2.21 -8.65 -18.62
C LEU A 606 1.59 -9.91 -19.21
N MET A 607 0.76 -9.77 -20.25
CA MET A 607 0.17 -10.91 -20.93
C MET A 607 1.25 -11.74 -21.65
N ALA A 608 2.17 -11.10 -22.37
CA ALA A 608 3.30 -11.77 -23.01
C ALA A 608 4.11 -12.60 -22.00
N SER A 609 4.38 -12.04 -20.81
CA SER A 609 5.03 -12.75 -19.71
C SER A 609 4.25 -13.98 -19.26
N ARG A 610 2.92 -13.86 -19.13
CA ARG A 610 2.02 -14.94 -18.72
C ARG A 610 2.02 -16.09 -19.72
N ILE A 611 1.93 -15.80 -21.02
CA ILE A 611 1.86 -16.85 -22.06
C ILE A 611 3.23 -17.42 -22.46
N GLY A 612 4.32 -16.84 -21.95
CA GLY A 612 5.70 -17.28 -22.16
C GLY A 612 6.43 -16.62 -23.35
N ASP A 613 5.88 -15.55 -23.92
CA ASP A 613 6.57 -14.73 -24.93
C ASP A 613 7.49 -13.70 -24.24
N LEU A 614 8.66 -14.18 -23.81
CA LEU A 614 9.61 -13.40 -23.03
C LEU A 614 10.27 -12.26 -23.83
N GLU A 615 10.43 -12.42 -25.14
CA GLU A 615 11.00 -11.40 -26.01
C GLU A 615 10.07 -10.18 -26.09
N LEU A 616 8.78 -10.44 -26.38
CA LEU A 616 7.78 -9.38 -26.44
C LEU A 616 7.53 -8.76 -25.06
N SER A 617 7.55 -9.57 -24.00
CA SER A 617 7.43 -9.08 -22.63
C SER A 617 8.57 -8.13 -22.26
N TYR A 618 9.81 -8.48 -22.58
CA TYR A 618 10.97 -7.62 -22.34
C TYR A 618 10.90 -6.33 -23.15
N LYS A 619 10.52 -6.39 -24.44
CA LYS A 619 10.34 -5.20 -25.28
C LYS A 619 9.36 -4.21 -24.65
N TYR A 620 8.16 -4.65 -24.30
CA TYR A 620 7.16 -3.75 -23.72
C TYR A 620 7.54 -3.24 -22.33
N PHE A 621 8.26 -4.04 -21.54
CA PHE A 621 8.83 -3.57 -20.28
C PHE A 621 9.80 -2.40 -20.49
N MET A 622 10.65 -2.44 -21.53
CA MET A 622 11.55 -1.34 -21.86
C MET A 622 10.80 -0.08 -22.28
N ASP A 623 9.76 -0.22 -23.10
CA ASP A 623 8.92 0.90 -23.53
C ASP A 623 8.23 1.58 -22.34
N SER A 624 7.67 0.79 -21.42
CA SER A 624 7.02 1.31 -20.21
C SER A 624 7.98 1.97 -19.23
N VAL A 625 9.11 1.33 -18.90
CA VAL A 625 10.04 1.83 -17.87
C VAL A 625 10.68 3.16 -18.25
N PHE A 626 10.92 3.39 -19.55
CA PHE A 626 11.57 4.60 -20.03
C PHE A 626 10.63 5.66 -20.59
N MET A 627 9.31 5.43 -20.59
CA MET A 627 8.32 6.33 -21.19
C MET A 627 8.51 7.79 -20.76
N ASP A 628 8.49 8.08 -19.46
CA ASP A 628 8.65 9.44 -18.96
C ASP A 628 10.12 9.91 -19.00
N ILE A 629 11.06 9.04 -18.60
CA ILE A 629 12.49 9.39 -18.53
C ILE A 629 13.04 9.81 -19.90
N LYS A 630 12.57 9.17 -20.98
CA LYS A 630 12.96 9.45 -22.36
C LYS A 630 11.90 10.25 -23.13
N ASP A 631 10.82 10.67 -22.46
CA ASP A 631 9.71 11.44 -23.05
C ASP A 631 9.20 10.85 -24.38
N LEU A 632 8.95 9.53 -24.38
CA LEU A 632 8.62 8.77 -25.61
C LEU A 632 7.30 9.21 -26.26
N HIS A 633 6.40 9.81 -25.49
CA HIS A 633 5.09 10.30 -25.96
C HIS A 633 5.08 11.84 -26.17
N HIS A 634 6.19 12.53 -25.91
CA HIS A 634 6.33 13.98 -26.09
C HIS A 634 5.31 14.83 -25.32
N ASN A 635 4.91 14.35 -24.14
CA ASN A 635 3.91 14.99 -23.28
C ASN A 635 4.19 14.77 -21.78
N THR A 636 5.40 14.35 -21.40
CA THR A 636 5.80 14.25 -19.99
C THR A 636 5.92 15.64 -19.34
N THR A 637 6.01 16.72 -20.12
CA THR A 637 5.93 18.10 -19.59
C THR A 637 4.65 18.37 -18.81
N ASP A 638 3.55 17.72 -19.18
CA ASP A 638 2.22 17.91 -18.57
C ASP A 638 2.07 17.19 -17.23
N GLY A 639 3.03 16.32 -16.90
CA GLY A 639 3.05 15.45 -15.73
C GLY A 639 3.35 13.98 -16.07
N LEU A 640 3.81 13.24 -15.06
CA LEU A 640 4.19 11.83 -15.14
C LEU A 640 3.01 10.90 -15.43
N HIS A 641 3.23 9.78 -16.11
CA HIS A 641 2.15 8.85 -16.45
C HIS A 641 1.94 7.80 -15.33
N MET A 642 1.17 8.13 -14.29
CA MET A 642 1.10 7.32 -13.06
C MET A 642 0.67 5.86 -13.30
N ALA A 643 -0.30 5.62 -14.19
CA ALA A 643 -0.70 4.26 -14.54
C ALA A 643 0.44 3.45 -15.19
N ASN A 644 1.22 4.07 -16.09
CA ASN A 644 2.38 3.42 -16.71
C ASN A 644 3.51 3.17 -15.69
N LEU A 645 3.73 4.09 -14.75
CA LEU A 645 4.66 3.88 -13.63
C LEU A 645 4.25 2.64 -12.81
N GLY A 646 2.96 2.53 -12.45
CA GLY A 646 2.41 1.36 -11.77
C GLY A 646 2.56 0.08 -12.60
N GLY A 647 2.18 0.11 -13.88
CA GLY A 647 2.31 -1.00 -14.82
C GLY A 647 3.76 -1.48 -15.00
N SER A 648 4.74 -0.59 -14.93
CA SER A 648 6.18 -0.94 -14.99
C SER A 648 6.61 -1.76 -13.77
N ILE A 649 6.11 -1.42 -12.57
CA ILE A 649 6.36 -2.21 -11.35
C ILE A 649 5.63 -3.56 -11.42
N LEU A 650 4.39 -3.57 -11.90
CA LEU A 650 3.62 -4.81 -12.05
C LEU A 650 4.27 -5.76 -13.07
N SER A 651 4.89 -5.23 -14.13
CA SER A 651 5.66 -6.02 -15.10
C SER A 651 6.77 -6.82 -14.43
N VAL A 652 7.41 -6.25 -13.41
CA VAL A 652 8.43 -6.95 -12.61
C VAL A 652 7.82 -7.95 -11.63
N ILE A 653 6.86 -7.51 -10.81
CA ILE A 653 6.35 -8.34 -9.70
C ILE A 653 5.36 -9.39 -10.20
N LYS A 654 4.34 -9.00 -10.94
CA LYS A 654 3.29 -9.91 -11.44
C LYS A 654 3.64 -10.54 -12.78
N GLY A 655 4.37 -9.85 -13.64
CA GLY A 655 4.88 -10.37 -14.92
C GLY A 655 6.04 -11.35 -14.70
N PHE A 656 7.27 -10.82 -14.60
CA PHE A 656 8.48 -11.64 -14.47
C PHE A 656 8.50 -12.47 -13.19
N GLY A 657 8.05 -11.87 -12.08
CA GLY A 657 7.90 -12.55 -10.79
C GLY A 657 6.78 -13.60 -10.77
N GLY A 658 5.82 -13.48 -11.68
CA GLY A 658 4.70 -14.40 -11.80
C GLY A 658 3.80 -14.44 -10.57
N ILE A 659 3.73 -13.34 -9.83
CA ILE A 659 2.92 -13.24 -8.61
C ILE A 659 1.44 -13.10 -8.98
N LYS A 660 0.62 -14.03 -8.50
CA LYS A 660 -0.84 -14.03 -8.65
C LYS A 660 -1.51 -14.22 -7.30
N ILE A 661 -2.58 -13.46 -7.06
CA ILE A 661 -3.42 -13.60 -5.87
C ILE A 661 -4.66 -14.37 -6.32
N GLU A 662 -4.85 -15.54 -5.75
CA GLU A 662 -5.99 -16.41 -6.01
C GLU A 662 -6.72 -16.68 -4.69
N GLU A 663 -7.87 -17.34 -4.76
CA GLU A 663 -8.68 -17.63 -3.57
C GLU A 663 -7.95 -18.44 -2.51
N ASP A 664 -7.17 -19.42 -2.95
CA ASP A 664 -6.43 -20.38 -2.12
C ASP A 664 -5.05 -19.87 -1.66
N GLY A 665 -4.59 -18.70 -2.15
CA GLY A 665 -3.42 -18.01 -1.65
C GLY A 665 -2.60 -17.24 -2.69
N LEU A 666 -1.32 -17.02 -2.36
CA LEU A 666 -0.37 -16.34 -3.23
C LEU A 666 0.38 -17.37 -4.08
N HIS A 667 0.18 -17.29 -5.40
CA HIS A 667 0.80 -18.14 -6.39
C HIS A 667 2.04 -17.48 -7.00
N VAL A 668 3.05 -18.30 -7.33
CA VAL A 668 4.34 -17.86 -7.87
C VAL A 668 4.73 -18.71 -9.08
N TYR A 669 4.69 -18.11 -10.27
CA TYR A 669 5.03 -18.73 -11.56
C TYR A 669 6.00 -17.85 -12.37
N PRO A 670 7.30 -17.84 -12.04
CA PRO A 670 8.24 -16.88 -12.62
C PRO A 670 8.43 -17.07 -14.12
N SER A 671 8.62 -15.96 -14.81
CA SER A 671 8.80 -15.85 -16.26
C SER A 671 9.83 -14.76 -16.55
N VAL A 672 11.06 -14.95 -16.08
CA VAL A 672 12.12 -13.92 -16.13
C VAL A 672 12.84 -13.96 -17.49
N PRO A 673 12.84 -12.87 -18.28
CA PRO A 673 13.58 -12.79 -19.55
C PRO A 673 15.09 -12.97 -19.35
N GLU A 674 15.77 -13.52 -20.36
CA GLU A 674 17.22 -13.78 -20.29
C GLU A 674 18.03 -12.49 -20.11
N GLU A 675 17.58 -11.39 -20.70
CA GLU A 675 18.17 -10.05 -20.64
C GLU A 675 18.15 -9.47 -19.21
N ILE A 676 17.18 -9.87 -18.39
CA ILE A 676 17.11 -9.50 -16.97
C ILE A 676 18.09 -10.34 -16.13
N GLY A 677 18.26 -11.62 -16.50
CA GLY A 677 19.19 -12.54 -15.86
C GLY A 677 18.76 -12.99 -14.47
N LYS A 678 18.90 -12.11 -13.45
CA LYS A 678 18.43 -12.37 -12.08
C LYS A 678 17.60 -11.20 -11.56
N LEU A 679 16.43 -11.54 -11.05
CA LEU A 679 15.48 -10.62 -10.45
C LEU A 679 15.42 -10.84 -8.94
N LYS A 680 15.43 -9.74 -8.19
CA LYS A 680 15.17 -9.71 -6.75
C LYS A 680 14.11 -8.67 -6.44
N PHE A 681 13.07 -9.01 -5.71
CA PHE A 681 12.08 -8.03 -5.24
C PHE A 681 11.49 -8.41 -3.88
N ARG A 682 10.87 -7.43 -3.22
CA ARG A 682 10.13 -7.63 -1.98
C ARG A 682 8.65 -7.29 -2.13
N LEU A 683 7.83 -8.02 -1.38
CA LEU A 683 6.42 -7.73 -1.16
C LEU A 683 5.99 -8.21 0.21
N THR A 684 4.86 -7.70 0.69
CA THR A 684 4.22 -8.10 1.94
C THR A 684 3.01 -8.97 1.64
N TRP A 685 2.95 -10.16 2.26
CA TRP A 685 1.81 -11.07 2.17
C TRP A 685 1.34 -11.44 3.57
N ARG A 686 0.09 -11.09 3.93
CA ARG A 686 -0.50 -11.35 5.26
C ARG A 686 0.44 -10.99 6.43
N ASN A 687 0.90 -9.74 6.43
CA ASN A 687 1.88 -9.18 7.39
C ASN A 687 3.29 -9.79 7.36
N THR A 688 3.61 -10.64 6.38
CA THR A 688 4.93 -11.23 6.19
C THR A 688 5.68 -10.50 5.08
N LEU A 689 6.82 -9.88 5.38
CA LEU A 689 7.70 -9.31 4.35
C LEU A 689 8.53 -10.43 3.74
N LEU A 690 8.34 -10.67 2.45
CA LEU A 690 9.01 -11.72 1.69
C LEU A 690 9.99 -11.10 0.71
N GLU A 691 11.12 -11.75 0.52
CA GLU A 691 12.08 -11.45 -0.52
C GLU A 691 12.14 -12.62 -1.51
N PHE A 692 11.91 -12.29 -2.77
CA PHE A 692 12.00 -13.22 -3.87
C PHE A 692 13.32 -13.00 -4.60
N GLN A 693 14.04 -14.08 -4.87
CA GLN A 693 15.21 -14.09 -5.73
C GLN A 693 15.01 -15.18 -6.77
N MET A 694 15.05 -14.81 -8.05
CA MET A 694 14.72 -15.74 -9.13
C MET A 694 15.48 -15.45 -10.41
N ASP A 695 15.64 -16.50 -11.20
CA ASP A 695 16.11 -16.47 -12.58
C ASP A 695 15.25 -17.42 -13.42
N HIS A 696 15.62 -17.63 -14.69
CA HIS A 696 14.90 -18.52 -15.60
C HIS A 696 14.80 -19.99 -15.11
N LYS A 697 15.56 -20.40 -14.08
CA LYS A 697 15.59 -21.78 -13.56
C LYS A 697 15.18 -21.88 -12.10
N ASN A 698 15.65 -20.97 -11.25
CA ASN A 698 15.60 -21.10 -9.79
C ASN A 698 14.67 -20.05 -9.18
N ILE A 699 14.04 -20.44 -8.06
CA ILE A 699 13.26 -19.55 -7.21
C ILE A 699 13.72 -19.79 -5.78
N GLU A 700 14.10 -18.72 -5.11
CA GLU A 700 14.37 -18.68 -3.69
C GLU A 700 13.44 -17.63 -3.07
N VAL A 701 12.79 -18.00 -1.97
CA VAL A 701 11.91 -17.10 -1.22
C VAL A 701 12.34 -17.12 0.23
N GLU A 702 12.60 -15.95 0.78
CA GLU A 702 13.04 -15.76 2.16
C GLU A 702 12.04 -14.89 2.92
N LYS A 703 11.76 -15.26 4.17
CA LYS A 703 11.04 -14.40 5.12
C LYS A 703 12.01 -13.38 5.71
N ILE A 704 11.76 -12.10 5.46
CA ILE A 704 12.56 -10.99 6.00
C ILE A 704 12.04 -10.57 7.37
N SER A 705 10.72 -10.47 7.54
CA SER A 705 10.08 -10.14 8.81
C SER A 705 8.61 -10.59 8.84
N GLY A 706 8.02 -10.59 10.03
CA GLY A 706 6.64 -11.02 10.25
C GLY A 706 6.49 -12.54 10.46
N PRO A 707 5.25 -13.04 10.43
CA PRO A 707 4.94 -14.43 10.72
C PRO A 707 5.29 -15.37 9.55
N SER A 708 5.23 -16.68 9.77
CA SER A 708 5.36 -17.68 8.72
C SER A 708 4.13 -17.62 7.82
N THR A 709 4.33 -17.91 6.53
CA THR A 709 3.23 -17.85 5.56
C THR A 709 3.34 -18.96 4.53
N SER A 710 2.21 -19.32 3.92
CA SER A 710 2.16 -20.35 2.88
C SER A 710 2.02 -19.72 1.50
N LEU A 711 2.83 -20.19 0.57
CA LEU A 711 2.83 -19.83 -0.85
C LEU A 711 2.55 -21.05 -1.72
N ILE A 712 2.06 -20.84 -2.93
CA ILE A 712 1.90 -21.89 -3.95
C ILE A 712 2.93 -21.63 -5.04
N ILE A 713 4.06 -22.34 -4.97
CA ILE A 713 5.19 -22.15 -5.86
C ILE A 713 5.16 -23.24 -6.92
N LYS A 714 4.94 -22.87 -8.20
CA LYS A 714 4.79 -23.83 -9.30
C LYS A 714 3.81 -24.97 -8.97
N GLY A 715 2.65 -24.62 -8.40
CA GLY A 715 1.61 -25.56 -7.97
C GLY A 715 1.85 -26.29 -6.63
N ASN A 716 3.02 -26.12 -6.00
CA ASN A 716 3.34 -26.80 -4.74
C ASN A 716 3.20 -25.85 -3.55
N LYS A 717 2.37 -26.24 -2.58
CA LYS A 717 2.20 -25.47 -1.33
C LYS A 717 3.48 -25.56 -0.47
N THR A 718 4.08 -24.42 -0.19
CA THR A 718 5.35 -24.27 0.53
C THR A 718 5.18 -23.30 1.69
N ILE A 719 5.68 -23.65 2.88
CA ILE A 719 5.68 -22.77 4.06
C ILE A 719 7.01 -22.01 4.07
N ILE A 720 6.95 -20.69 4.21
CA ILE A 720 8.11 -19.80 4.32
C ILE A 720 8.18 -19.28 5.75
N GLY A 721 9.32 -19.48 6.40
CA GLY A 721 9.58 -19.14 7.81
C GLY A 721 9.64 -20.35 8.74
N GLU A 722 10.19 -20.16 9.93
CA GLU A 722 10.29 -21.19 10.98
C GLU A 722 9.08 -21.16 11.92
N ARG A 723 8.73 -22.32 12.50
CA ARG A 723 7.74 -22.45 13.59
C ARG A 723 8.41 -22.97 14.85
N ALA A 724 7.84 -22.67 16.01
CA ALA A 724 8.35 -23.11 17.29
C ALA A 724 7.28 -23.81 18.14
N VAL A 725 7.71 -24.76 18.96
CA VAL A 725 6.90 -25.34 20.04
C VAL A 725 7.58 -25.05 21.38
N LEU A 726 6.84 -24.42 22.27
CA LEU A 726 7.28 -23.97 23.59
C LEU A 726 6.61 -24.83 24.65
N PHE A 727 7.39 -25.64 25.36
CA PHE A 727 6.88 -26.54 26.40
C PHE A 727 7.09 -25.94 27.79
N ASP A 728 6.08 -26.01 28.65
CA ASP A 728 6.35 -26.08 30.08
C ASP A 728 6.97 -27.43 30.45
N LEU A 729 7.58 -27.50 31.63
CA LEU A 729 8.24 -28.70 32.12
C LEU A 729 7.34 -29.52 33.05
N ASP A 730 6.78 -28.85 34.06
CA ASP A 730 6.08 -29.46 35.18
C ASP A 730 4.65 -29.80 34.71
N GLY A 731 4.24 -31.07 34.78
CA GLY A 731 2.90 -31.52 34.36
C GLY A 731 2.70 -31.68 32.85
N VAL A 732 3.59 -31.12 32.03
CA VAL A 732 3.60 -31.32 30.56
C VAL A 732 4.57 -32.41 30.12
N LEU A 733 5.85 -32.31 30.50
CA LEU A 733 6.89 -33.26 30.10
C LEU A 733 7.17 -34.31 31.18
N THR A 734 6.98 -33.96 32.45
CA THR A 734 7.25 -34.82 33.60
C THR A 734 6.35 -34.48 34.79
N GLY A 735 6.05 -35.45 35.64
CA GLY A 735 5.14 -35.30 36.80
C GLY A 735 5.76 -34.63 38.02
N THR A 736 6.41 -33.48 37.86
CA THR A 736 7.10 -32.77 38.96
C THR A 736 6.24 -31.75 39.72
N SER A 737 5.06 -31.38 39.21
CA SER A 737 4.10 -30.48 39.87
C SER A 737 3.75 -30.93 41.30
N ASP A 738 3.67 -32.23 41.53
CA ASP A 738 3.35 -32.83 42.84
C ASP A 738 4.49 -32.69 43.83
N ASN A 739 5.73 -32.73 43.34
CA ASN A 739 6.90 -32.55 44.17
C ASN A 739 7.03 -31.10 44.65
N HIS A 740 6.56 -30.13 43.86
CA HIS A 740 6.45 -28.74 44.29
C HIS A 740 5.48 -28.59 45.46
N TYR A 741 4.26 -29.14 45.35
CA TYR A 741 3.26 -29.06 46.39
C TYR A 741 3.68 -29.82 47.66
N LYS A 742 4.20 -31.05 47.55
CA LYS A 742 4.71 -31.83 48.70
C LYS A 742 5.82 -31.10 49.45
N ALA A 743 6.71 -30.41 48.74
CA ALA A 743 7.77 -29.63 49.36
C ALA A 743 7.23 -28.38 50.07
N TRP A 744 6.20 -27.72 49.52
CA TRP A 744 5.49 -26.64 50.23
C TRP A 744 4.74 -27.17 51.45
N LYS A 745 3.99 -28.27 51.34
CA LYS A 745 3.28 -28.91 52.46
C LYS A 745 4.23 -29.32 53.58
N LYS A 746 5.40 -29.87 53.24
CA LYS A 746 6.46 -30.19 54.21
C LYS A 746 6.94 -28.94 54.93
N LEU A 747 7.22 -27.86 54.19
CA LEU A 747 7.65 -26.59 54.80
C LEU A 747 6.55 -25.98 55.69
N SER A 748 5.30 -25.93 55.22
CA SER A 748 4.17 -25.44 56.01
C SER A 748 4.03 -26.21 57.32
N LYS A 749 4.17 -27.55 57.28
CA LYS A 749 4.09 -28.41 58.46
C LYS A 749 5.22 -28.14 59.47
N GLU A 750 6.43 -27.84 58.98
CA GLU A 750 7.55 -27.42 59.84
C GLU A 750 7.29 -26.07 60.51
N LEU A 751 6.56 -25.17 59.85
CA LEU A 751 6.12 -23.90 60.41
C LEU A 751 4.89 -24.02 61.34
N GLY A 752 4.35 -25.24 61.51
CA GLY A 752 3.19 -25.50 62.37
C GLY A 752 1.83 -25.42 61.67
N TYR A 753 1.79 -25.29 60.34
CA TYR A 753 0.57 -25.13 59.55
C TYR A 753 0.35 -26.33 58.61
N ASP A 754 -0.90 -26.75 58.40
CA ASP A 754 -1.22 -27.80 57.43
C ASP A 754 -1.79 -27.19 56.16
N LEU A 755 -1.09 -27.38 55.03
CA LEU A 755 -1.52 -26.86 53.74
C LEU A 755 -2.54 -27.84 53.12
N PRO A 756 -3.79 -27.43 52.87
CA PRO A 756 -4.82 -28.32 52.31
C PRO A 756 -4.51 -28.77 50.89
N GLU A 757 -4.99 -29.96 50.49
CA GLU A 757 -4.79 -30.51 49.13
C GLU A 757 -5.44 -29.65 48.05
N GLU A 758 -6.57 -29.00 48.37
CA GLU A 758 -7.27 -28.05 47.48
C GLU A 758 -6.41 -26.84 47.11
N PHE A 759 -5.37 -26.54 47.90
CA PHE A 759 -4.43 -25.44 47.61
C PHE A 759 -3.40 -25.81 46.54
N ARG A 760 -3.33 -27.09 46.12
CA ARG A 760 -2.38 -27.59 45.11
C ARG A 760 -2.51 -26.88 43.77
N GLY A 761 -3.74 -26.69 43.26
CA GLY A 761 -3.98 -26.01 41.99
C GLY A 761 -3.54 -24.54 41.99
N LYS A 762 -3.67 -23.85 43.13
CA LYS A 762 -3.31 -22.43 43.30
C LYS A 762 -1.81 -22.15 43.23
N LEU A 763 -0.97 -23.19 43.35
CA LEU A 763 0.49 -23.11 43.35
C LEU A 763 1.13 -23.60 42.04
N ARG A 764 0.34 -24.14 41.09
CA ARG A 764 0.85 -24.59 39.79
C ARG A 764 1.14 -23.40 38.88
N GLY A 765 2.18 -23.52 38.05
CA GLY A 765 2.55 -22.51 37.04
C GLY A 765 3.12 -21.18 37.55
N ILE A 766 3.09 -20.90 38.87
CA ILE A 766 3.55 -19.62 39.44
C ILE A 766 4.95 -19.68 40.10
N SER A 767 5.55 -18.50 40.31
CA SER A 767 6.91 -18.40 40.87
C SER A 767 6.99 -18.85 42.34
N ARG A 768 8.20 -19.16 42.82
CA ARG A 768 8.42 -19.54 44.24
C ARG A 768 8.07 -18.40 45.21
N ILE A 769 8.34 -17.16 44.84
CA ILE A 769 8.04 -15.97 45.66
C ILE A 769 6.52 -15.75 45.73
N GLU A 770 5.84 -15.87 44.59
CA GLU A 770 4.39 -15.77 44.56
C GLU A 770 3.70 -16.91 45.31
N SER A 771 4.25 -18.13 45.19
CA SER A 771 3.79 -19.28 45.96
C SER A 771 3.86 -19.04 47.48
N ILE A 772 4.99 -18.53 48.00
CA ILE A 772 5.11 -18.27 49.44
C ILE A 772 4.18 -17.13 49.86
N ASN A 773 4.04 -16.07 49.07
CA ASN A 773 3.10 -14.98 49.38
C ASN A 773 1.67 -15.51 49.50
N LYS A 774 1.19 -16.31 48.54
CA LYS A 774 -0.16 -16.90 48.62
C LYS A 774 -0.34 -17.82 49.83
N ILE A 775 0.69 -18.58 50.20
CA ILE A 775 0.65 -19.46 51.38
C ILE A 775 0.61 -18.62 52.67
N LEU A 776 1.43 -17.58 52.77
CA LEU A 776 1.46 -16.69 53.93
C LEU A 776 0.14 -15.93 54.09
N ASP A 777 -0.41 -15.40 52.99
CA ASP A 777 -1.72 -14.74 52.97
C ASP A 777 -2.83 -15.69 53.43
N PHE A 778 -2.80 -16.95 52.96
CA PHE A 778 -3.79 -17.97 53.35
C PHE A 778 -3.77 -18.27 54.85
N PHE A 779 -2.58 -18.26 55.48
CA PHE A 779 -2.44 -18.45 56.91
C PHE A 779 -2.43 -17.13 57.71
N ASN A 780 -2.64 -15.99 57.03
CA ASN A 780 -2.58 -14.64 57.59
C ASN A 780 -1.28 -14.35 58.37
N LEU A 781 -0.15 -14.69 57.76
CA LEU A 781 1.19 -14.58 58.32
C LEU A 781 1.96 -13.43 57.67
N ASP A 782 2.65 -12.63 58.48
CA ASP A 782 3.49 -11.55 58.00
C ASP A 782 4.96 -11.90 58.23
N TYR A 783 5.72 -11.97 57.14
CA TYR A 783 7.14 -12.32 57.13
C TYR A 783 7.87 -11.24 56.31
N SER A 784 9.07 -10.85 56.74
CA SER A 784 9.93 -9.96 55.97
C SER A 784 10.41 -10.60 54.66
N GLU A 785 10.87 -9.77 53.72
CA GLU A 785 11.37 -10.26 52.43
C GLU A 785 12.62 -11.17 52.58
N GLU A 786 13.46 -10.92 53.60
CA GLU A 786 14.61 -11.79 53.90
C GLU A 786 14.16 -13.17 54.38
N GLU A 787 13.14 -13.23 55.24
CA GLU A 787 12.62 -14.51 55.75
C GLU A 787 11.89 -15.29 54.65
N LYS A 788 11.12 -14.61 53.78
CA LYS A 788 10.51 -15.24 52.59
C LYS A 788 11.58 -15.86 51.68
N LEU A 789 12.70 -15.18 51.49
CA LEU A 789 13.81 -15.70 50.69
C LEU A 789 14.45 -16.95 51.35
N GLU A 790 14.61 -16.96 52.67
CA GLU A 790 15.09 -18.13 53.41
C GLU A 790 14.13 -19.33 53.26
N LEU A 791 12.83 -19.11 53.45
CA LEU A 791 11.80 -20.14 53.32
C LEU A 791 11.74 -20.73 51.91
N THR A 792 11.81 -19.89 50.87
CA THR A 792 11.83 -20.36 49.49
C THR A 792 13.11 -21.14 49.14
N ASN A 793 14.24 -20.84 49.78
CA ASN A 793 15.49 -21.61 49.67
C ASN A 793 15.37 -22.97 50.38
N ARG A 794 14.79 -23.02 51.58
CA ARG A 794 14.51 -24.27 52.31
C ARG A 794 13.58 -25.19 51.53
N LYS A 795 12.46 -24.66 51.02
CA LYS A 795 11.55 -25.42 50.13
C LYS A 795 12.30 -25.98 48.91
N ASN A 796 13.19 -25.18 48.33
CA ASN A 796 13.95 -25.61 47.16
C ASN A 796 14.88 -26.79 47.46
N LYS A 797 15.43 -26.87 48.69
CA LYS A 797 16.20 -28.03 49.14
C LYS A 797 15.35 -29.30 49.16
N TYR A 798 14.15 -29.25 49.74
CA TYR A 798 13.22 -30.39 49.77
C TYR A 798 12.80 -30.84 48.38
N TYR A 799 12.57 -29.87 47.48
CA TYR A 799 12.25 -30.16 46.09
C TYR A 799 13.44 -30.80 45.33
N LYS A 800 14.66 -30.28 45.50
CA LYS A 800 15.86 -30.89 44.89
C LYS A 800 16.11 -32.31 45.38
N GLU A 801 15.89 -32.56 46.67
CA GLU A 801 15.97 -33.90 47.25
C GLU A 801 14.93 -34.85 46.63
N SER A 802 13.68 -34.40 46.49
CA SER A 802 12.60 -35.25 45.93
C SER A 802 12.77 -35.57 44.45
N ILE A 803 13.43 -34.70 43.66
CA ILE A 803 13.69 -34.95 42.23
C ILE A 803 15.08 -35.51 41.93
N SER A 804 15.94 -35.73 42.93
CA SER A 804 17.33 -36.17 42.74
C SER A 804 17.50 -37.51 42.00
N HIS A 805 16.47 -38.36 42.03
CA HIS A 805 16.44 -39.67 41.38
C HIS A 805 15.74 -39.64 40.01
N PHE A 806 15.31 -38.47 39.53
CA PHE A 806 14.60 -38.36 38.25
C PHE A 806 15.52 -38.68 37.09
N ASP A 807 15.11 -39.65 36.29
CA ASP A 807 15.77 -40.06 35.05
C ASP A 807 14.73 -40.16 33.92
N GLU A 808 15.14 -40.72 32.78
CA GLU A 808 14.31 -40.86 31.58
C GLU A 808 12.95 -41.53 31.85
N ARG A 809 12.86 -42.44 32.85
CA ARG A 809 11.62 -43.17 33.19
C ARG A 809 10.54 -42.29 33.81
N ASN A 810 10.90 -41.08 34.25
CA ASN A 810 9.99 -40.11 34.85
C ASN A 810 9.29 -39.22 33.82
N LEU A 811 9.65 -39.32 32.54
CA LEU A 811 8.98 -38.60 31.45
C LEU A 811 7.61 -39.20 31.16
N TYR A 812 6.65 -38.36 30.78
CA TYR A 812 5.36 -38.86 30.32
C TYR A 812 5.50 -39.66 29.00
N PRO A 813 4.69 -40.71 28.80
CA PRO A 813 4.69 -41.48 27.56
C PRO A 813 4.46 -40.58 26.33
N GLY A 814 5.29 -40.73 25.29
CA GLY A 814 5.19 -39.97 24.04
C GLY A 814 6.09 -38.73 23.93
N VAL A 815 6.64 -38.22 25.05
CA VAL A 815 7.48 -37.00 25.07
C VAL A 815 8.72 -37.12 24.19
N ILE A 816 9.51 -38.19 24.34
CA ILE A 816 10.76 -38.36 23.57
C ILE A 816 10.48 -38.49 22.07
N GLU A 817 9.43 -39.22 21.71
CA GLU A 817 9.03 -39.41 20.32
C GLU A 817 8.59 -38.08 19.69
N LEU A 818 7.80 -37.27 20.41
CA LEU A 818 7.37 -35.95 19.99
C LEU A 818 8.56 -35.02 19.78
N LEU A 819 9.41 -34.85 20.79
CA LEU A 819 10.58 -33.96 20.73
C LEU A 819 11.53 -34.35 19.59
N LYS A 820 11.78 -35.66 19.42
CA LYS A 820 12.60 -36.15 18.31
C LYS A 820 11.96 -35.83 16.96
N THR A 821 10.66 -36.10 16.79
CA THR A 821 9.93 -35.82 15.56
C THR A 821 9.98 -34.34 15.20
N LEU A 822 9.84 -33.45 16.19
CA LEU A 822 9.93 -32.01 15.98
C LEU A 822 11.33 -31.58 15.51
N LYS A 823 12.39 -32.12 16.12
CA LYS A 823 13.78 -31.85 15.68
C LYS A 823 14.09 -32.41 14.29
N ASP A 824 13.63 -33.62 13.99
CA ASP A 824 13.82 -34.23 12.67
C ASP A 824 13.12 -33.42 11.56
N LYS A 825 12.06 -32.66 11.91
CA LYS A 825 11.35 -31.72 11.03
C LYS A 825 11.92 -30.30 11.04
N GLY A 826 13.00 -30.03 11.78
CA GLY A 826 13.61 -28.71 11.87
C GLY A 826 12.81 -27.66 12.68
N VAL A 827 11.81 -28.08 13.44
CA VAL A 827 11.02 -27.19 14.30
C VAL A 827 11.87 -26.74 15.50
N LYS A 828 11.79 -25.45 15.84
CA LYS A 828 12.47 -24.91 17.02
C LYS A 828 11.75 -25.32 18.29
N ILE A 829 12.51 -25.71 19.31
CA ILE A 829 11.91 -26.16 20.58
C ILE A 829 12.42 -25.29 21.74
N GLY A 830 11.50 -24.68 22.47
CA GLY A 830 11.78 -23.89 23.66
C GLY A 830 11.25 -24.54 24.93
N LEU A 831 11.94 -24.33 26.06
CA LEU A 831 11.45 -24.68 27.39
C LEU A 831 11.14 -23.42 28.20
N VAL A 832 9.91 -23.31 28.70
CA VAL A 832 9.40 -22.16 29.46
C VAL A 832 8.92 -22.61 30.83
N SER A 833 9.82 -22.62 31.82
CA SER A 833 9.51 -23.03 33.20
C SER A 833 9.70 -21.86 34.17
N ALA A 834 8.93 -21.84 35.27
CA ALA A 834 9.15 -20.91 36.39
C ALA A 834 10.26 -21.38 37.37
N SER A 835 10.83 -22.57 37.15
CA SER A 835 11.78 -23.22 38.05
C SER A 835 13.23 -23.03 37.60
N ASN A 836 14.08 -22.47 38.47
CA ASN A 836 15.54 -22.39 38.25
C ASN A 836 16.22 -23.77 38.20
N ASN A 837 15.52 -24.87 38.49
CA ASN A 837 16.07 -26.23 38.45
C ASN A 837 15.85 -26.92 37.10
N ALA A 838 15.03 -26.35 36.21
CA ALA A 838 14.66 -26.94 34.93
C ALA A 838 15.87 -27.40 34.08
N PRO A 839 16.96 -26.61 33.90
CA PRO A 839 18.10 -27.03 33.08
C PRO A 839 18.80 -28.30 33.58
N ASN A 840 18.94 -28.46 34.90
CA ASN A 840 19.56 -29.65 35.47
C ASN A 840 18.64 -30.87 35.38
N LEU A 841 17.33 -30.66 35.56
CA LEU A 841 16.35 -31.74 35.51
C LEU A 841 16.24 -32.36 34.10
N ILE A 842 16.12 -31.54 33.06
CA ILE A 842 16.08 -32.04 31.67
C ILE A 842 17.40 -32.69 31.23
N LYS A 843 18.53 -32.27 31.81
CA LYS A 843 19.84 -32.89 31.59
C LYS A 843 19.88 -34.30 32.19
N ASN A 844 19.40 -34.45 33.43
CA ASN A 844 19.33 -35.75 34.11
C ASN A 844 18.36 -36.72 33.41
N MET A 845 17.24 -36.21 32.87
CA MET A 845 16.28 -37.00 32.09
C MET A 845 16.68 -37.24 30.62
N GLY A 846 17.85 -36.75 30.17
CA GLY A 846 18.39 -37.01 28.84
C GLY A 846 17.71 -36.27 27.66
N ILE A 847 16.80 -35.32 27.94
CA ILE A 847 16.03 -34.59 26.92
C ILE A 847 16.56 -33.18 26.61
N GLY A 848 17.53 -32.68 27.39
CA GLY A 848 18.10 -31.33 27.19
C GLY A 848 18.64 -31.06 25.78
N LYS A 849 19.09 -32.09 25.06
CA LYS A 849 19.59 -32.00 23.67
C LYS A 849 18.53 -31.61 22.62
N TYR A 850 17.24 -31.72 22.95
CA TYR A 850 16.16 -31.40 22.02
C TYR A 850 15.77 -29.92 22.05
N PHE A 851 16.11 -29.19 23.12
CA PHE A 851 15.74 -27.79 23.28
C PHE A 851 16.79 -26.87 22.66
N ASP A 852 16.36 -25.97 21.79
CA ASP A 852 17.17 -24.91 21.21
C ASP A 852 17.35 -23.75 22.22
N VAL A 853 16.32 -23.51 23.04
CA VAL A 853 16.29 -22.45 24.05
C VAL A 853 15.67 -22.96 25.35
N ILE A 854 16.20 -22.48 26.47
CA ILE A 854 15.61 -22.64 27.80
C ILE A 854 15.53 -21.24 28.43
N VAL A 855 14.32 -20.76 28.71
CA VAL A 855 14.13 -19.44 29.31
C VAL A 855 14.64 -19.43 30.74
N ASN A 856 15.44 -18.43 31.09
CA ASN A 856 15.87 -18.22 32.46
C ASN A 856 14.79 -17.44 33.23
N PRO A 857 14.17 -17.99 34.29
CA PRO A 857 13.13 -17.29 35.04
C PRO A 857 13.60 -15.96 35.63
N LYS A 858 14.92 -15.77 35.83
CA LYS A 858 15.50 -14.54 36.36
C LYS A 858 15.71 -13.43 35.32
N SER A 859 15.69 -13.75 34.02
CA SER A 859 15.87 -12.74 32.96
C SER A 859 14.56 -12.11 32.51
N VAL A 860 13.42 -12.59 33.03
CA VAL A 860 12.08 -12.14 32.66
C VAL A 860 11.55 -11.17 33.73
N LYS A 861 10.95 -10.05 33.30
CA LYS A 861 10.45 -8.99 34.22
C LYS A 861 9.24 -9.45 35.04
N ARG A 862 8.31 -10.19 34.42
CA ARG A 862 7.10 -10.72 35.06
C ARG A 862 6.93 -12.21 34.75
N GLY A 863 6.61 -13.03 35.75
CA GLY A 863 6.31 -14.45 35.55
C GLY A 863 4.92 -14.69 34.97
N LYS A 864 4.56 -15.95 34.71
CA LYS A 864 3.18 -16.35 34.36
C LYS A 864 2.21 -15.82 35.44
N PRO A 865 1.06 -15.20 35.10
CA PRO A 865 0.36 -15.25 33.82
C PRO A 865 0.71 -14.16 32.79
N TYR A 866 1.71 -13.31 33.05
CA TYR A 866 2.14 -12.31 32.08
C TYR A 866 2.85 -12.97 30.88
N PRO A 867 2.80 -12.40 29.67
CA PRO A 867 3.31 -13.03 28.46
C PRO A 867 4.85 -13.06 28.36
N ASP A 868 5.53 -12.29 29.22
CA ASP A 868 6.98 -12.08 29.17
C ASP A 868 7.82 -13.38 29.04
N PRO A 869 7.54 -14.50 29.73
CA PRO A 869 8.34 -15.73 29.59
C PRO A 869 8.25 -16.38 28.20
N PHE A 870 7.06 -16.38 27.60
CA PHE A 870 6.85 -16.97 26.27
C PHE A 870 7.36 -16.02 25.18
N LEU A 871 7.15 -14.71 25.31
CA LEU A 871 7.73 -13.71 24.41
C LEU A 871 9.27 -13.76 24.40
N GLU A 872 9.90 -13.94 25.57
CA GLU A 872 11.35 -14.11 25.64
C GLU A 872 11.80 -15.41 24.96
N ALA A 873 11.05 -16.51 25.11
CA ALA A 873 11.34 -17.77 24.40
C ALA A 873 11.28 -17.59 22.88
N ALA A 874 10.21 -17.00 22.37
CA ALA A 874 10.03 -16.72 20.94
C ALA A 874 11.15 -15.83 20.38
N LYS A 875 11.50 -14.77 21.12
CA LYS A 875 12.61 -13.87 20.78
C LYS A 875 13.95 -14.59 20.73
N MET A 876 14.26 -15.42 21.73
CA MET A 876 15.50 -16.22 21.76
C MET A 876 15.57 -17.24 20.62
N LEU A 877 14.42 -17.77 20.18
CA LEU A 877 14.31 -18.68 19.03
C LEU A 877 14.28 -17.95 17.67
N ASN A 878 14.15 -16.62 17.66
CA ASN A 878 13.93 -15.80 16.47
C ASN A 878 12.68 -16.23 15.67
N VAL A 879 11.60 -16.55 16.37
CA VAL A 879 10.30 -16.96 15.81
C VAL A 879 9.24 -15.96 16.26
N ASP A 880 8.32 -15.59 15.36
CA ASP A 880 7.21 -14.69 15.70
C ASP A 880 6.27 -15.38 16.70
N PRO A 881 5.72 -14.69 17.71
CA PRO A 881 4.79 -15.32 18.64
C PRO A 881 3.61 -16.04 17.98
N VAL A 882 3.07 -15.55 16.87
CA VAL A 882 1.95 -16.23 16.19
C VAL A 882 2.38 -17.56 15.52
N ASP A 883 3.68 -17.75 15.29
CA ASP A 883 4.31 -18.99 14.80
C ASP A 883 4.76 -19.92 15.94
N CYS A 884 4.38 -19.60 17.18
CA CYS A 884 4.67 -20.39 18.36
C CYS A 884 3.41 -21.12 18.84
N LEU A 885 3.58 -22.39 19.19
CA LEU A 885 2.60 -23.18 19.93
C LEU A 885 3.12 -23.41 21.35
N GLY A 886 2.38 -22.94 22.36
CA GLY A 886 2.67 -23.17 23.77
C GLY A 886 1.94 -24.40 24.31
N VAL A 887 2.61 -25.24 25.10
CA VAL A 887 2.03 -26.42 25.75
C VAL A 887 2.17 -26.31 27.25
N GLU A 888 1.06 -26.42 27.98
CA GLU A 888 0.98 -26.09 29.41
C GLU A 888 -0.06 -26.91 30.19
N ASP A 889 0.15 -27.11 31.50
CA ASP A 889 -0.76 -27.85 32.41
C ASP A 889 -1.55 -26.96 33.38
N ALA A 890 -1.21 -25.66 33.48
CA ALA A 890 -1.79 -24.73 34.45
C ALA A 890 -2.49 -23.52 33.79
N LYS A 891 -3.61 -23.08 34.38
CA LYS A 891 -4.37 -21.90 33.94
C LYS A 891 -3.50 -20.66 33.72
N ALA A 892 -2.65 -20.32 34.69
CA ALA A 892 -1.78 -19.15 34.60
C ALA A 892 -0.80 -19.23 33.40
N GLY A 893 -0.36 -20.43 33.00
CA GLY A 893 0.50 -20.56 31.84
C GLY A 893 -0.29 -20.47 30.52
N ILE A 894 -1.53 -20.97 30.46
CA ILE A 894 -2.42 -20.76 29.30
C ILE A 894 -2.72 -19.28 29.09
N GLU A 895 -3.06 -18.53 30.16
CA GLU A 895 -3.22 -17.07 30.12
C GLU A 895 -1.97 -16.38 29.57
N SER A 896 -0.79 -16.85 29.97
CA SER A 896 0.52 -16.33 29.52
C SER A 896 0.77 -16.59 28.03
N ILE A 897 0.42 -17.78 27.52
CA ILE A 897 0.54 -18.13 26.09
C ILE A 897 -0.41 -17.28 25.25
N ASN A 898 -1.67 -17.17 25.66
CA ASN A 898 -2.69 -16.39 24.95
C ASN A 898 -2.36 -14.90 24.93
N ALA A 899 -1.91 -14.35 26.08
CA ALA A 899 -1.48 -12.95 26.16
C ALA A 899 -0.24 -12.66 25.31
N ALA A 900 0.55 -13.69 24.97
CA ALA A 900 1.68 -13.58 24.06
C ALA A 900 1.28 -13.68 22.59
N GLY A 901 0.01 -13.96 22.28
CA GLY A 901 -0.49 -14.11 20.90
C GLY A 901 -0.14 -15.44 20.24
N MET A 902 0.15 -16.48 21.03
CA MET A 902 0.56 -17.81 20.57
C MET A 902 -0.62 -18.79 20.58
N THR A 903 -0.52 -19.89 19.83
CA THR A 903 -1.51 -20.99 19.93
C THR A 903 -1.31 -21.75 21.24
N SER A 904 -2.35 -21.91 22.06
CA SER A 904 -2.26 -22.60 23.37
C SER A 904 -2.83 -24.02 23.36
N VAL A 905 -2.03 -24.96 23.87
CA VAL A 905 -2.41 -26.37 24.07
C VAL A 905 -2.37 -26.71 25.55
N GLY A 906 -3.54 -26.99 26.12
CA GLY A 906 -3.70 -27.46 27.50
C GLY A 906 -3.50 -28.98 27.65
N ILE A 907 -2.79 -29.41 28.70
CA ILE A 907 -2.61 -30.82 29.06
C ILE A 907 -3.18 -31.09 30.47
N GLY A 908 -4.21 -31.92 30.58
CA GLY A 908 -4.76 -32.38 31.86
C GLY A 908 -6.29 -32.51 31.89
N ASP A 909 -6.84 -32.89 33.05
CA ASP A 909 -8.27 -33.14 33.29
C ASP A 909 -9.01 -31.91 33.86
N GLU A 910 -8.31 -30.79 34.10
CA GLU A 910 -8.94 -29.52 34.50
C GLU A 910 -9.55 -28.84 33.26
N GLU A 911 -10.71 -28.22 33.41
CA GLU A 911 -11.34 -27.38 32.38
C GLU A 911 -10.46 -26.14 32.10
N LEU A 912 -9.37 -26.33 31.34
CA LEU A 912 -8.51 -25.29 30.76
C LEU A 912 -9.27 -24.58 29.62
N ASN A 913 -10.46 -24.06 29.91
CA ASN A 913 -11.43 -23.50 28.96
C ASN A 913 -10.89 -22.30 28.16
N GLU A 914 -9.79 -21.72 28.62
CA GLU A 914 -9.12 -20.59 27.96
C GLU A 914 -8.08 -21.05 26.93
N ALA A 915 -7.71 -22.34 26.88
CA ALA A 915 -6.77 -22.84 25.87
C ALA A 915 -7.47 -22.95 24.50
N ASP A 916 -6.74 -22.70 23.41
CA ASP A 916 -7.28 -22.91 22.05
C ASP A 916 -7.70 -24.37 21.83
N ILE A 917 -6.94 -25.31 22.42
CA ILE A 917 -7.26 -26.74 22.42
C ILE A 917 -6.72 -27.43 23.68
N SER A 918 -7.40 -28.47 24.16
CA SER A 918 -6.99 -29.22 25.36
C SER A 918 -7.02 -30.73 25.13
N PHE A 919 -6.07 -31.43 25.75
CA PHE A 919 -5.95 -32.90 25.72
C PHE A 919 -5.71 -33.44 27.13
N SER A 920 -6.14 -34.67 27.41
CA SER A 920 -5.91 -35.27 28.73
C SER A 920 -4.42 -35.55 28.99
N LYS A 921 -3.68 -35.90 27.93
CA LYS A 921 -2.26 -36.30 27.99
C LYS A 921 -1.48 -35.78 26.78
N ILE A 922 -0.19 -35.50 26.97
CA ILE A 922 0.71 -35.07 25.89
C ILE A 922 0.83 -36.06 24.73
N LYS A 923 0.62 -37.36 25.00
CA LYS A 923 0.58 -38.38 23.95
C LYS A 923 -0.56 -38.14 22.95
N GLU A 924 -1.71 -37.69 23.43
CA GLU A 924 -2.88 -37.39 22.60
C GLU A 924 -2.69 -36.07 21.84
N ALA A 925 -2.09 -35.08 22.50
CA ALA A 925 -1.72 -33.81 21.87
C ALA A 925 -0.64 -33.96 20.78
N SER A 926 0.16 -35.04 20.81
CA SER A 926 1.33 -35.22 19.94
C SER A 926 0.96 -35.18 18.45
N ASP A 927 -0.15 -35.80 18.05
CA ASP A 927 -0.57 -35.82 16.64
C ASP A 927 -1.06 -34.44 16.18
N PHE A 928 -1.77 -33.72 17.06
CA PHE A 928 -2.13 -32.33 16.81
C PHE A 928 -0.90 -31.45 16.64
N ILE A 929 0.06 -31.51 17.58
CA ILE A 929 1.29 -30.70 17.51
C ILE A 929 2.11 -31.04 16.25
N LYS A 930 2.27 -32.34 15.93
CA LYS A 930 2.97 -32.80 14.72
C LYS A 930 2.28 -32.34 13.43
N ASN A 931 0.95 -32.23 13.44
CA ASN A 931 0.17 -31.71 12.32
C ASN A 931 0.21 -30.20 12.27
N TRP A 932 0.10 -29.48 13.39
CA TRP A 932 0.17 -28.02 13.43
C TRP A 932 1.49 -27.50 12.87
N VAL A 933 2.60 -28.21 13.08
CA VAL A 933 3.90 -27.82 12.49
C VAL A 933 4.06 -28.18 11.01
N VAL A 934 3.19 -29.02 10.42
CA VAL A 934 3.29 -29.52 9.02
C VAL A 934 2.14 -29.08 8.12
N LYS A 935 0.92 -29.04 8.66
CA LYS A 935 -0.33 -28.75 7.96
C LYS A 935 -0.76 -27.31 8.21
N ASN A 936 -1.23 -26.73 7.12
CA ASN A 936 -2.06 -25.53 7.10
C ASN A 936 -3.48 -25.85 7.56
N SER A 937 -4.00 -25.03 8.45
CA SER A 937 -5.30 -24.34 8.33
C SER A 937 -5.24 -23.26 9.43
N GLY A 938 -5.46 -21.99 9.13
CA GLY A 938 -6.83 -21.54 8.86
C GLY A 938 -7.64 -21.89 10.10
N ARG A 939 -7.90 -20.89 10.96
CA ARG A 939 -9.14 -20.94 11.75
C ARG A 939 -10.25 -20.87 10.70
N ASP A 940 -10.63 -22.04 10.18
CA ASP A 940 -11.94 -22.28 9.59
C ASP A 940 -12.80 -22.89 10.70
#